data_AF-A0A2D6E617-F1
#
_entry.id   AF-A0A2D6E617-F1
#
_cell.length_a   1.000
_cell.length_b   1.000
_cell.length_c   1.000
_cell.angle_alpha   90.00
_cell.angle_beta   90.00
_cell.angle_gamma   90.00
#
_symmetry.space_group_name_H-M   'P 1'
#
loop_
_entity.id
_entity.type
_entity.pdbx_description
1 polymer ?
#
loop_
_entity_poly.entity_id
_entity_poly.type
_entity_poly.pdbx_seq_one_letter_code
_entity_poly.pdbx_strand_id
1 'polypeptide(L)'
;EADFMEKHDKLTKRKKSHTGKGIESSPPRKKSKRDSNTSKCDQIQQELKDQGINDPGEWRKAYDFEDMEDGFEGASYNFDKLYTYLEGDKRVSDKEKIKTFSETEDSIERLELLRTMSLGDAVKCLQEHGDNPGQYRYLANRLDFYQKLFQGKATKRYTTEEYDNKAGQYIEVTKEEPIDASDVTPETIRLGVLRDMMFAGMIGTPELAVYKIADKRLQASGTSRTHMPELKGYHSYIHEGSIGYAYPFLRDIYQKSRKIIDKKFEGQNIDEEKIEHKAVIQAANWLEEAMDYNDSGRGPESPYVSSLEESVAWARLGDGVKRQLRGMRQKIQGVDLHNIERFIGKSGESKYNPERKKLYWQINNFDKIVAGDDDVFQQPHLQEYAYKENDLNNALEKKEITQEEYDSKKQELDKWFAEDKINFLEEENSNAIAKQEKWLQKETERLQHKLEKQLQEIEEAKLPEEERQLQIESVKAKHENRISAINADYQEHVDYYQKRTAEQLLNDLQERQALVAQRHEKRKSLAQKALDLHWMEGTSRDEYDESGVYNPVDWINYAPLGTIKRCHRMMRDGTSQEQIIKYALAEIICGKRGISRNDLEQITKVYDSANKGGWEEKQQLEAMMKVGNILSLSGYEASMDDIAQMSKQQFYGMTPALKEYNLEEVKEFMNKGLDLNSVVQVKKVTEKFGHELDNNVITEMASHNIEGLEDALRSFDLEDVKTFLSQDVNLPVAVSVLNNTKQFGYELKITQIANIAKNVHDIEDFTSALRGLPLAEVERLFSVGISYRDFNTVKGTLEMHKQKSDFTSSLAMAQKLSRHDEYGNLGNALEVYTIKEVDKIIASGATLSNVIDVKNSLAEKEVKSTLEETIQFTKLAGDWSQGWNVQKAIDTFGIDDVRKIASKNCRLDKAVEVNGYINNESSSNVSEELRESLKKGGLDVVIAIAKAGNMEVAVKTIEAGFTIEEITKFPFLISSLVTKK
;
A
#
# COMPACT_ATOMS: atom_id res chain seq x y z
N GLU A 1 82.31 4.36 -9.93
CA GLU A 1 81.99 5.28 -11.04
C GLU A 1 80.55 5.76 -10.82
N ALA A 2 80.23 6.62 -9.84
CA ALA A 2 80.93 7.70 -9.14
C ALA A 2 80.90 9.07 -9.86
N ASP A 3 80.38 10.07 -9.12
CA ASP A 3 80.63 11.53 -9.19
C ASP A 3 80.17 12.31 -10.45
N PHE A 4 79.67 13.57 -10.37
CA PHE A 4 79.48 14.49 -9.23
C PHE A 4 78.37 15.56 -9.51
N MET A 5 77.70 16.02 -8.45
CA MET A 5 77.22 17.39 -8.04
C MET A 5 77.02 18.54 -9.08
N GLU A 6 76.20 19.61 -8.89
CA GLU A 6 75.52 20.18 -7.70
C GLU A 6 74.31 21.14 -8.02
N LYS A 7 73.44 21.39 -7.02
CA LYS A 7 72.52 22.54 -6.67
C LYS A 7 72.23 23.69 -7.70
N HIS A 8 71.03 24.32 -7.74
CA HIS A 8 70.51 25.20 -6.64
C HIS A 8 68.99 25.57 -6.67
N ASP A 9 68.26 25.12 -5.63
CA ASP A 9 67.36 25.84 -4.68
C ASP A 9 66.25 26.88 -5.08
N LYS A 10 64.99 26.56 -4.65
CA LYS A 10 63.89 27.41 -4.06
C LYS A 10 62.90 28.32 -4.85
N LEU A 11 61.60 28.06 -4.56
CA LEU A 11 60.42 28.97 -4.42
C LEU A 11 59.87 29.63 -5.74
N THR A 12 58.57 29.94 -5.95
CA THR A 12 57.38 30.02 -5.05
C THR A 12 56.02 29.86 -5.80
N LYS A 13 54.96 29.41 -5.09
CA LYS A 13 53.51 29.76 -5.18
C LYS A 13 52.74 29.92 -6.54
N ARG A 14 51.60 29.21 -6.57
CA ARG A 14 50.23 29.60 -7.06
C ARG A 14 49.88 29.73 -8.58
N LYS A 15 48.93 28.86 -8.96
CA LYS A 15 47.68 29.07 -9.76
C LYS A 15 47.70 29.49 -11.25
N LYS A 16 46.85 28.73 -11.98
CA LYS A 16 45.96 29.08 -13.13
C LYS A 16 46.41 28.89 -14.60
N SER A 17 45.39 28.54 -15.38
CA SER A 17 45.11 28.75 -16.81
C SER A 17 45.89 27.98 -17.91
N HIS A 18 45.08 27.22 -18.66
CA HIS A 18 45.10 26.95 -20.11
C HIS A 18 46.29 27.40 -20.97
N THR A 19 46.73 26.52 -21.87
CA THR A 19 46.34 26.55 -23.31
C THR A 19 46.76 25.25 -24.01
N GLY A 20 46.32 25.03 -25.26
CA GLY A 20 46.58 23.79 -26.02
C GLY A 20 47.08 24.03 -27.45
N LYS A 21 46.77 23.10 -28.36
CA LYS A 21 47.32 22.89 -29.73
C LYS A 21 48.74 22.26 -29.70
N GLY A 22 49.10 21.33 -30.60
CA GLY A 22 48.34 20.64 -31.67
C GLY A 22 49.29 20.00 -32.71
N ILE A 23 48.75 19.41 -33.80
CA ILE A 23 49.46 19.00 -35.05
C ILE A 23 50.38 17.75 -34.85
N GLU A 24 50.40 16.64 -35.61
CA GLU A 24 49.67 16.06 -36.79
C GLU A 24 49.97 14.51 -36.83
N SER A 25 49.58 13.61 -37.77
CA SER A 25 48.78 13.65 -39.03
C SER A 25 48.24 12.27 -39.48
N SER A 26 47.22 12.34 -40.36
CA SER A 26 46.82 11.49 -41.51
C SER A 26 47.74 10.37 -42.10
N PRO A 27 47.20 9.39 -42.89
CA PRO A 27 45.81 8.86 -42.96
C PRO A 27 45.77 7.29 -43.15
N PRO A 28 44.94 6.59 -43.97
CA PRO A 28 44.21 5.41 -43.46
C PRO A 28 44.39 4.08 -44.24
N ARG A 29 43.86 2.95 -43.73
CA ARG A 29 43.26 1.89 -44.59
C ARG A 29 42.46 0.77 -43.87
N LYS A 30 41.41 0.33 -44.59
CA LYS A 30 40.73 -0.99 -44.55
C LYS A 30 40.01 -1.42 -43.25
N LYS A 31 38.67 -1.35 -43.32
CA LYS A 31 37.79 -2.32 -42.63
C LYS A 31 38.13 -3.74 -43.12
N SER A 32 38.39 -4.68 -42.21
CA SER A 32 38.33 -6.13 -42.45
C SER A 32 37.17 -6.76 -41.67
N LYS A 33 36.86 -8.02 -41.99
CA LYS A 33 35.63 -8.71 -41.59
C LYS A 33 35.49 -8.91 -40.08
N ARG A 34 34.26 -9.17 -39.64
CA ARG A 34 33.92 -9.72 -38.32
C ARG A 34 34.79 -10.95 -38.00
N ASP A 35 35.51 -10.90 -36.88
CA ASP A 35 35.82 -12.10 -36.10
C ASP A 35 34.88 -12.11 -34.89
N SER A 36 33.82 -12.92 -34.97
CA SER A 36 32.76 -12.98 -33.96
C SER A 36 33.13 -13.96 -32.84
N ASN A 37 34.13 -13.61 -32.01
CA ASN A 37 34.43 -14.36 -30.78
C ASN A 37 35.22 -13.60 -29.69
N THR A 38 35.13 -12.27 -29.61
CA THR A 38 35.43 -11.57 -28.34
C THR A 38 34.44 -12.02 -27.26
N SER A 39 34.91 -12.16 -26.02
CA SER A 39 34.16 -12.92 -25.02
C SER A 39 32.98 -12.12 -24.48
N LYS A 40 31.84 -12.79 -24.26
CA LYS A 40 30.73 -12.20 -23.50
C LYS A 40 31.11 -11.86 -22.06
N CYS A 41 32.18 -12.45 -21.52
CA CYS A 41 32.74 -12.06 -20.23
C CYS A 41 33.25 -10.61 -20.26
N ASP A 42 33.80 -10.16 -21.39
CA ASP A 42 34.39 -8.83 -21.55
C ASP A 42 33.28 -7.77 -21.53
N GLN A 43 32.15 -8.03 -22.21
CA GLN A 43 30.95 -7.19 -22.12
C GLN A 43 30.38 -7.15 -20.70
N ILE A 44 30.37 -8.28 -19.97
CA ILE A 44 29.88 -8.34 -18.59
C ILE A 44 30.81 -7.55 -17.64
N GLN A 45 32.13 -7.61 -17.82
CA GLN A 45 33.07 -6.77 -17.06
C GLN A 45 32.94 -5.28 -17.40
N GLN A 46 32.60 -4.94 -18.65
CA GLN A 46 32.34 -3.57 -19.04
C GLN A 46 31.01 -3.04 -18.45
N GLU A 47 29.93 -3.81 -18.52
CA GLU A 47 28.63 -3.47 -17.87
C GLU A 47 28.77 -3.22 -16.35
N LEU A 48 29.66 -3.96 -15.66
CA LEU A 48 29.95 -3.76 -14.23
C LEU A 48 30.73 -2.46 -13.97
N LYS A 49 31.77 -2.19 -14.78
CA LYS A 49 32.60 -0.96 -14.67
C LYS A 49 31.84 0.30 -15.04
N ASP A 50 31.00 0.24 -16.07
CA ASP A 50 30.15 1.34 -16.50
C ASP A 50 29.05 1.66 -15.45
N GLN A 51 28.79 0.74 -14.51
CA GLN A 51 27.96 0.95 -13.30
C GLN A 51 28.77 1.19 -12.02
N GLY A 52 30.10 1.35 -12.12
CA GLY A 52 30.97 1.77 -11.00
C GLY A 52 31.39 0.68 -10.01
N ILE A 53 31.25 -0.61 -10.34
CA ILE A 53 31.61 -1.74 -9.46
C ILE A 53 32.68 -2.60 -10.14
N ASN A 54 33.76 -2.95 -9.42
CA ASN A 54 34.89 -3.70 -9.99
C ASN A 54 34.90 -5.18 -9.59
N ASP A 55 34.33 -5.57 -8.45
CA ASP A 55 34.33 -6.95 -7.96
C ASP A 55 33.04 -7.35 -7.19
N PRO A 56 32.49 -8.57 -7.36
CA PRO A 56 31.36 -9.06 -6.55
C PRO A 56 31.61 -9.10 -5.03
N GLY A 57 32.85 -9.11 -4.56
CA GLY A 57 33.17 -8.97 -3.14
C GLY A 57 33.00 -7.55 -2.59
N GLU A 58 32.84 -6.53 -3.45
CA GLU A 58 32.69 -5.13 -3.01
C GLU A 58 31.30 -4.85 -2.44
N TRP A 59 30.19 -5.32 -3.06
CA TRP A 59 28.84 -4.95 -2.60
C TRP A 59 28.49 -5.50 -1.21
N ARG A 60 29.03 -6.66 -0.83
CA ARG A 60 28.92 -7.22 0.54
C ARG A 60 29.76 -6.46 1.59
N LYS A 61 30.54 -5.44 1.20
CA LYS A 61 31.37 -4.61 2.08
C LYS A 61 31.11 -3.11 1.98
N ALA A 62 30.68 -2.62 0.81
CA ALA A 62 30.65 -1.19 0.48
C ALA A 62 29.43 -0.42 1.02
N TYR A 63 28.55 -1.06 1.80
CA TYR A 63 27.27 -0.48 2.26
C TYR A 63 26.91 -0.74 3.72
N ASP A 64 27.83 -1.24 4.53
CA ASP A 64 27.77 -1.04 5.99
C ASP A 64 28.68 0.13 6.36
N PHE A 65 28.39 0.78 7.50
CA PHE A 65 28.95 2.07 7.94
C PHE A 65 28.46 3.30 7.17
N GLU A 66 27.19 3.66 7.41
CA GLU A 66 26.92 5.06 7.74
C GLU A 66 27.50 5.32 9.14
N ASP A 67 28.57 6.11 9.20
CA ASP A 67 29.14 6.80 10.37
C ASP A 67 29.42 5.99 11.67
N MET A 68 29.97 4.77 11.57
CA MET A 68 30.47 4.01 12.74
C MET A 68 31.81 3.28 12.52
N GLU A 69 32.83 3.97 11.98
CA GLU A 69 34.20 3.42 11.91
C GLU A 69 34.92 3.38 13.28
N ASP A 70 34.75 4.40 14.13
CA ASP A 70 35.50 4.52 15.39
C ASP A 70 35.09 3.52 16.48
N GLY A 71 36.02 2.62 16.86
CA GLY A 71 36.10 2.06 18.21
C GLY A 71 35.60 0.64 18.46
N PHE A 72 35.26 -0.17 17.43
CA PHE A 72 34.73 -1.53 17.66
C PHE A 72 35.79 -2.61 17.97
N GLU A 73 37.08 -2.29 18.02
CA GLU A 73 38.13 -3.25 18.40
C GLU A 73 38.18 -3.44 19.94
N GLY A 74 37.60 -4.55 20.42
CA GLY A 74 37.91 -5.13 21.74
C GLY A 74 36.88 -4.92 22.86
N ALA A 75 35.74 -4.29 22.61
CA ALA A 75 34.70 -4.10 23.63
C ALA A 75 33.90 -5.39 23.90
N SER A 76 34.08 -5.99 25.09
CA SER A 76 33.20 -7.05 25.60
C SER A 76 31.92 -6.43 26.16
N TYR A 77 30.93 -6.23 25.29
CA TYR A 77 29.63 -5.70 25.69
C TYR A 77 28.90 -6.68 26.63
N ASN A 78 28.30 -6.14 27.69
CA ASN A 78 27.39 -6.86 28.58
C ASN A 78 26.04 -6.12 28.58
N PHE A 79 24.97 -6.86 28.33
CA PHE A 79 23.60 -6.33 28.26
C PHE A 79 22.70 -6.90 29.37
N ASP A 80 23.24 -7.52 30.42
CA ASP A 80 22.44 -8.22 31.44
C ASP A 80 21.42 -7.31 32.12
N LYS A 81 21.73 -6.01 32.27
CA LYS A 81 20.79 -5.04 32.84
C LYS A 81 19.63 -4.74 31.89
N LEU A 82 19.89 -4.69 30.58
CA LEU A 82 18.84 -4.54 29.56
C LEU A 82 17.98 -5.80 29.47
N TYR A 83 18.59 -6.99 29.48
CA TYR A 83 17.86 -8.26 29.50
C TYR A 83 16.96 -8.37 30.75
N THR A 84 17.49 -8.12 31.95
CA THR A 84 16.69 -8.13 33.19
C THR A 84 15.61 -7.04 33.21
N TYR A 85 15.85 -5.87 32.60
CA TYR A 85 14.85 -4.80 32.49
C TYR A 85 13.69 -5.14 31.53
N LEU A 86 13.94 -5.89 30.46
CA LEU A 86 12.93 -6.22 29.44
C LEU A 86 12.24 -7.59 29.64
N GLU A 87 12.92 -8.54 30.30
CA GLU A 87 12.50 -9.95 30.45
C GLU A 87 12.42 -10.45 31.91
N GLY A 88 13.00 -9.70 32.86
CA GLY A 88 13.11 -10.11 34.27
C GLY A 88 14.18 -11.18 34.54
N ASP A 89 14.14 -11.78 35.73
CA ASP A 89 15.19 -12.69 36.21
C ASP A 89 15.09 -14.14 35.67
N LYS A 90 14.00 -14.50 34.98
CA LYS A 90 13.74 -15.85 34.45
C LYS A 90 13.84 -15.90 32.92
N ARG A 91 15.06 -15.88 32.39
CA ARG A 91 15.31 -16.14 30.96
C ARG A 91 15.04 -17.62 30.65
N VAL A 92 14.05 -17.91 29.82
CA VAL A 92 13.74 -19.26 29.33
C VAL A 92 14.41 -19.44 27.97
N SER A 93 15.57 -20.10 27.94
CA SER A 93 16.37 -20.27 26.73
C SER A 93 15.83 -21.37 25.82
N ASP A 94 15.46 -21.02 24.59
CA ASP A 94 14.82 -21.90 23.62
C ASP A 94 15.84 -22.57 22.70
N LYS A 95 16.39 -23.71 23.17
CA LYS A 95 17.41 -24.48 22.44
C LYS A 95 16.93 -25.04 21.10
N GLU A 96 15.63 -25.24 20.93
CA GLU A 96 15.08 -25.77 19.68
C GLU A 96 15.03 -24.65 18.62
N LYS A 97 14.51 -23.47 18.96
CA LYS A 97 14.57 -22.30 18.07
C LYS A 97 16.01 -21.91 17.71
N ILE A 98 16.96 -21.97 18.66
CA ILE A 98 18.39 -21.69 18.37
C ILE A 98 18.91 -22.67 17.32
N LYS A 99 18.62 -23.97 17.45
CA LYS A 99 19.01 -24.99 16.46
C LYS A 99 18.38 -24.69 15.11
N THR A 100 17.07 -24.48 15.06
CA THR A 100 16.35 -24.17 13.80
C THR A 100 16.95 -22.94 13.10
N PHE A 101 17.20 -21.85 13.83
CA PHE A 101 17.83 -20.64 13.26
C PHE A 101 19.23 -20.91 12.67
N SER A 102 19.99 -21.87 13.21
CA SER A 102 21.28 -22.28 12.66
C SER A 102 21.19 -23.20 11.43
N GLU A 103 20.01 -23.72 11.11
CA GLU A 103 19.73 -24.64 10.01
C GLU A 103 18.84 -24.01 8.90
N THR A 104 18.16 -22.90 9.18
CA THR A 104 17.30 -22.16 8.24
C THR A 104 18.12 -21.28 7.28
N GLU A 105 17.89 -21.41 5.97
CA GLU A 105 18.47 -20.53 4.94
C GLU A 105 17.57 -19.33 4.55
N ASP A 106 16.25 -19.40 4.75
CA ASP A 106 15.34 -18.30 4.37
C ASP A 106 15.41 -17.11 5.35
N SER A 107 15.72 -15.93 4.80
CA SER A 107 15.92 -14.69 5.55
C SER A 107 14.69 -14.28 6.39
N ILE A 108 13.47 -14.52 5.91
CA ILE A 108 12.24 -14.13 6.60
C ILE A 108 11.88 -15.13 7.70
N GLU A 109 12.08 -16.43 7.46
CA GLU A 109 11.91 -17.43 8.52
C GLU A 109 12.90 -17.21 9.68
N ARG A 110 14.14 -16.79 9.37
CA ARG A 110 15.12 -16.37 10.39
C ARG A 110 14.67 -15.13 11.18
N LEU A 111 14.02 -14.15 10.55
CA LEU A 111 13.44 -13.01 11.27
C LEU A 111 12.29 -13.42 12.20
N GLU A 112 11.39 -14.31 11.75
CA GLU A 112 10.28 -14.81 12.59
C GLU A 112 10.76 -15.66 13.78
N LEU A 113 11.86 -16.41 13.60
CA LEU A 113 12.54 -17.09 14.70
C LEU A 113 13.10 -16.08 15.70
N LEU A 114 13.85 -15.06 15.26
CA LEU A 114 14.38 -14.00 16.13
C LEU A 114 13.29 -13.21 16.86
N ARG A 115 12.15 -12.92 16.20
CA ARG A 115 10.97 -12.25 16.81
C ARG A 115 10.39 -13.04 17.97
N THR A 116 10.50 -14.37 17.95
CA THR A 116 9.84 -15.28 18.91
C THR A 116 10.81 -16.03 19.85
N MET A 117 12.05 -15.57 19.93
CA MET A 117 13.08 -15.96 20.89
C MET A 117 13.10 -15.02 22.12
N SER A 118 13.79 -15.41 23.19
CA SER A 118 14.24 -14.43 24.20
C SER A 118 15.28 -13.51 23.57
N LEU A 119 15.38 -12.26 24.05
CA LEU A 119 16.38 -11.30 23.57
C LEU A 119 17.81 -11.81 23.83
N GLY A 120 18.02 -12.53 24.93
CA GLY A 120 19.28 -13.23 25.20
C GLY A 120 19.64 -14.27 24.14
N ASP A 121 18.68 -15.12 23.74
CA ASP A 121 18.91 -16.13 22.71
C ASP A 121 19.07 -15.50 21.31
N ALA A 122 18.25 -14.49 20.98
CA ALA A 122 18.26 -13.84 19.66
C ALA A 122 19.56 -13.08 19.39
N VAL A 123 20.09 -12.37 20.40
CA VAL A 123 21.41 -11.74 20.32
C VAL A 123 22.51 -12.79 20.17
N LYS A 124 22.42 -13.92 20.88
CA LYS A 124 23.36 -15.04 20.76
C LYS A 124 23.31 -15.69 19.37
N CYS A 125 22.11 -15.85 18.80
CA CYS A 125 21.92 -16.37 17.44
C CYS A 125 22.60 -15.48 16.39
N LEU A 126 22.44 -14.16 16.48
CA LEU A 126 23.13 -13.22 15.59
C LEU A 126 24.64 -13.12 15.87
N GLN A 127 25.11 -13.50 17.07
CA GLN A 127 26.53 -13.52 17.43
C GLN A 127 27.26 -14.80 16.98
N GLU A 128 26.63 -15.97 17.13
CA GLU A 128 27.25 -17.29 16.89
C GLU A 128 26.85 -17.91 15.54
N HIS A 129 25.72 -17.51 14.96
CA HIS A 129 25.14 -18.09 13.74
C HIS A 129 24.73 -17.03 12.69
N GLY A 130 25.02 -15.75 12.91
CA GLY A 130 24.74 -14.68 11.95
C GLY A 130 25.65 -14.73 10.72
N ASP A 131 25.09 -14.56 9.53
CA ASP A 131 25.79 -14.77 8.24
C ASP A 131 26.79 -13.65 7.90
N ASN A 132 26.68 -12.50 8.57
CA ASN A 132 27.58 -11.36 8.44
C ASN A 132 27.92 -10.79 9.84
N PRO A 133 29.21 -10.63 10.21
CA PRO A 133 29.61 -9.99 11.48
C PRO A 133 29.03 -8.58 11.71
N GLY A 134 28.63 -7.88 10.64
CA GLY A 134 27.90 -6.61 10.70
C GLY A 134 26.56 -6.70 11.43
N GLN A 135 25.88 -7.86 11.40
CA GLN A 135 24.59 -8.09 12.09
C GLN A 135 24.75 -7.85 13.60
N TYR A 136 25.65 -8.60 14.24
CA TYR A 136 25.94 -8.45 15.66
C TYR A 136 26.59 -7.09 15.99
N ARG A 137 27.50 -6.56 15.15
CA ARG A 137 28.12 -5.24 15.37
C ARG A 137 27.08 -4.11 15.41
N TYR A 138 26.10 -4.12 14.50
CA TYR A 138 25.00 -3.16 14.53
C TYR A 138 24.16 -3.33 15.79
N LEU A 139 23.68 -4.54 16.06
CA LEU A 139 22.78 -4.80 17.18
C LEU A 139 23.44 -4.47 18.53
N ALA A 140 24.69 -4.86 18.75
CA ALA A 140 25.43 -4.55 19.99
C ALA A 140 25.50 -3.05 20.29
N ASN A 141 25.75 -2.21 19.28
CA ASN A 141 25.76 -0.75 19.43
C ASN A 141 24.36 -0.18 19.73
N ARG A 142 23.30 -0.76 19.16
CA ARG A 142 21.92 -0.34 19.44
C ARG A 142 21.47 -0.80 20.84
N LEU A 143 21.82 -2.00 21.28
CA LEU A 143 21.57 -2.48 22.65
C LEU A 143 22.32 -1.66 23.70
N ASP A 144 23.56 -1.24 23.43
CA ASP A 144 24.29 -0.32 24.32
C ASP A 144 23.60 1.05 24.41
N PHE A 145 23.11 1.59 23.29
CA PHE A 145 22.26 2.79 23.28
C PHE A 145 21.00 2.61 24.13
N TYR A 146 20.23 1.53 23.95
CA TYR A 146 19.03 1.26 24.76
C TYR A 146 19.35 1.05 26.24
N GLN A 147 20.46 0.37 26.54
CA GLN A 147 20.95 0.18 27.91
C GLN A 147 21.39 1.49 28.58
N LYS A 148 21.90 2.46 27.82
CA LYS A 148 22.18 3.83 28.29
C LYS A 148 20.90 4.65 28.44
N LEU A 149 19.91 4.47 27.56
CA LEU A 149 18.66 5.22 27.54
C LEU A 149 17.84 5.02 28.83
N PHE A 150 17.50 3.78 29.20
CA PHE A 150 16.73 3.52 30.44
C PHE A 150 17.50 3.87 31.72
N GLN A 151 18.83 4.02 31.64
CA GLN A 151 19.68 4.43 32.76
C GLN A 151 19.84 5.96 32.87
N GLY A 152 19.19 6.76 32.01
CA GLY A 152 19.33 8.22 31.98
C GLY A 152 20.72 8.69 31.53
N LYS A 153 21.40 7.90 30.68
CA LYS A 153 22.81 8.10 30.25
C LYS A 153 23.00 8.19 28.74
N ALA A 154 21.94 8.07 27.95
CA ALA A 154 22.05 8.28 26.52
C ALA A 154 22.21 9.79 26.23
N THR A 155 23.19 10.13 25.40
CA THR A 155 23.40 11.49 24.91
C THR A 155 23.07 11.58 23.42
N LYS A 156 22.53 12.73 23.00
CA LYS A 156 22.37 13.10 21.60
C LYS A 156 23.52 14.02 21.22
N ARG A 157 24.23 13.68 20.15
CA ARG A 157 25.20 14.58 19.51
C ARG A 157 24.47 15.57 18.60
N TYR A 158 24.92 16.82 18.62
CA TYR A 158 24.58 17.82 17.63
C TYR A 158 25.79 18.72 17.35
N THR A 159 25.90 19.22 16.13
CA THR A 159 26.96 20.16 15.75
C THR A 159 26.42 21.58 15.77
N THR A 160 27.21 22.53 16.27
CA THR A 160 26.83 23.95 16.33
C THR A 160 28.05 24.83 16.09
N GLU A 161 27.85 26.03 15.54
CA GLU A 161 28.94 26.97 15.29
C GLU A 161 29.24 27.80 16.56
N GLU A 162 30.43 27.63 17.13
CA GLU A 162 30.93 28.49 18.21
C GLU A 162 32.06 29.41 17.71
N TYR A 163 32.11 30.63 18.23
CA TYR A 163 33.12 31.61 17.82
C TYR A 163 34.45 31.40 18.58
N ASP A 164 35.46 30.85 17.91
CA ASP A 164 36.80 30.74 18.50
C ASP A 164 37.50 32.10 18.48
N ASN A 165 37.51 32.74 19.64
CA ASN A 165 38.19 34.01 19.91
C ASN A 165 39.71 33.99 19.66
N LYS A 166 40.35 32.82 19.48
CA LYS A 166 41.77 32.70 19.08
C LYS A 166 41.95 32.60 17.57
N ALA A 167 41.06 31.91 16.86
CA ALA A 167 41.09 31.80 15.41
C ALA A 167 40.41 32.98 14.69
N GLY A 168 39.53 33.72 15.38
CA GLY A 168 38.79 34.88 14.85
C GLY A 168 37.61 34.50 13.95
N GLN A 169 37.19 33.24 13.97
CA GLN A 169 36.16 32.66 13.10
C GLN A 169 35.22 31.75 13.89
N TYR A 170 34.04 31.49 13.34
CA TYR A 170 33.19 30.38 13.79
C TYR A 170 33.84 29.05 13.42
N ILE A 171 33.72 28.06 14.31
CA ILE A 171 34.13 26.68 14.11
C ILE A 171 32.96 25.76 14.46
N GLU A 172 32.79 24.67 13.72
CA GLU A 172 31.87 23.61 14.12
C GLU A 172 32.38 22.92 15.39
N VAL A 173 31.52 22.84 16.39
CA VAL A 173 31.75 22.15 17.67
C VAL A 173 30.62 21.14 17.88
N THR A 174 30.98 19.87 17.98
CA THR A 174 30.03 18.81 18.36
C THR A 174 29.81 18.85 19.87
N LYS A 175 28.55 19.02 20.28
CA LYS A 175 28.10 18.95 21.68
C LYS A 175 27.32 17.68 21.94
N GLU A 176 27.30 17.26 23.20
CA GLU A 176 26.46 16.16 23.69
C GLU A 176 25.49 16.70 24.74
N GLU A 177 24.19 16.48 24.53
CA GLU A 177 23.13 16.75 25.50
C GLU A 177 22.49 15.43 25.96
N PRO A 178 22.10 15.29 27.24
CA PRO A 178 21.33 14.13 27.69
C PRO A 178 20.01 14.01 26.92
N ILE A 179 19.66 12.79 26.51
CA ILE A 179 18.32 12.48 26.02
C ILE A 179 17.39 12.36 27.23
N ASP A 180 16.26 13.06 27.18
CA ASP A 180 15.22 12.90 28.21
C ASP A 180 14.68 11.46 28.18
N ALA A 181 14.70 10.83 29.35
CA ALA A 181 14.30 9.44 29.54
C ALA A 181 13.09 9.31 30.49
N SER A 182 12.42 10.42 30.83
CA SER A 182 11.27 10.43 31.75
C SER A 182 10.07 9.63 31.23
N ASP A 183 9.80 9.68 29.93
CA ASP A 183 8.72 8.94 29.25
C ASP A 183 9.15 7.54 28.74
N VAL A 184 10.35 7.04 29.10
CA VAL A 184 10.90 5.80 28.53
C VAL A 184 10.45 4.56 29.30
N THR A 185 9.56 3.78 28.69
CA THR A 185 9.01 2.53 29.24
C THR A 185 9.74 1.28 28.71
N PRO A 186 9.65 0.11 29.39
CA PRO A 186 10.22 -1.15 28.90
C PRO A 186 9.66 -1.57 27.53
N GLU A 187 8.38 -1.31 27.26
CA GLU A 187 7.65 -1.66 26.04
C GLU A 187 8.16 -0.80 24.87
N THR A 188 8.34 0.50 25.14
CA THR A 188 8.92 1.47 24.19
C THR A 188 10.34 1.05 23.78
N ILE A 189 11.14 0.57 24.74
CA ILE A 189 12.47 0.01 24.46
C ILE A 189 12.38 -1.33 23.74
N ARG A 190 11.54 -2.27 24.17
CA ARG A 190 11.41 -3.60 23.54
C ARG A 190 11.01 -3.48 22.08
N LEU A 191 10.07 -2.59 21.76
CA LEU A 191 9.67 -2.27 20.38
C LEU A 191 10.83 -1.69 19.55
N GLY A 192 11.65 -0.82 20.16
CA GLY A 192 12.87 -0.29 19.53
C GLY A 192 13.94 -1.37 19.29
N VAL A 193 14.21 -2.19 20.30
CA VAL A 193 15.13 -3.33 20.22
C VAL A 193 14.68 -4.33 19.16
N LEU A 194 13.39 -4.67 19.10
CA LEU A 194 12.82 -5.54 18.08
C LEU A 194 13.04 -4.97 16.67
N ARG A 195 12.76 -3.67 16.47
CA ARG A 195 13.00 -2.96 15.20
C ARG A 195 14.46 -3.01 14.77
N ASP A 196 15.38 -2.74 15.67
CA ASP A 196 16.82 -2.81 15.40
C ASP A 196 17.33 -4.24 15.22
N MET A 197 16.72 -5.24 15.87
CA MET A 197 17.05 -6.65 15.74
C MET A 197 16.57 -7.23 14.40
N MET A 198 15.37 -6.87 13.94
CA MET A 198 14.88 -7.24 12.60
C MET A 198 15.76 -6.61 11.51
N PHE A 199 16.13 -5.34 11.66
CA PHE A 199 17.08 -4.71 10.74
C PHE A 199 18.47 -5.37 10.80
N ALA A 200 18.95 -5.73 12.00
CA ALA A 200 20.23 -6.39 12.18
C ALA A 200 20.28 -7.75 11.47
N GLY A 201 19.25 -8.59 11.59
CA GLY A 201 19.19 -9.90 10.92
C GLY A 201 19.20 -9.82 9.39
N MET A 202 18.88 -8.65 8.83
CA MET A 202 18.92 -8.40 7.38
C MET A 202 20.25 -7.81 6.88
N ILE A 203 21.20 -7.51 7.77
CA ILE A 203 22.52 -7.04 7.36
C ILE A 203 23.28 -8.17 6.65
N GLY A 204 23.62 -7.95 5.38
CA GLY A 204 24.24 -8.93 4.49
C GLY A 204 23.30 -9.66 3.54
N THR A 205 21.96 -9.56 3.69
CA THR A 205 21.03 -10.27 2.80
C THR A 205 20.81 -9.52 1.47
N PRO A 206 20.48 -10.22 0.37
CA PRO A 206 20.21 -9.58 -0.92
C PRO A 206 19.02 -8.62 -0.89
N GLU A 207 18.03 -8.84 -0.02
CA GLU A 207 16.87 -7.97 0.15
C GLU A 207 17.26 -6.57 0.68
N LEU A 208 18.15 -6.51 1.68
CA LEU A 208 18.63 -5.22 2.18
C LEU A 208 19.58 -4.55 1.17
N ALA A 209 20.33 -5.33 0.39
CA ALA A 209 21.15 -4.80 -0.69
C ALA A 209 20.30 -4.13 -1.78
N VAL A 210 19.15 -4.71 -2.15
CA VAL A 210 18.17 -4.08 -3.05
C VAL A 210 17.73 -2.71 -2.54
N TYR A 211 17.38 -2.62 -1.25
CA TYR A 211 16.98 -1.35 -0.62
C TYR A 211 18.12 -0.32 -0.64
N LYS A 212 19.30 -0.66 -0.09
CA LYS A 212 20.42 0.29 0.05
C LYS A 212 20.93 0.82 -1.29
N ILE A 213 20.94 -0.02 -2.33
CA ILE A 213 21.36 0.39 -3.69
C ILE A 213 20.35 1.35 -4.32
N ALA A 214 19.04 1.07 -4.20
CA ALA A 214 18.01 1.97 -4.70
C ALA A 214 18.04 3.31 -3.95
N ASP A 215 18.06 3.28 -2.62
CA ASP A 215 18.09 4.47 -1.76
C ASP A 215 19.26 5.40 -2.11
N LYS A 216 20.50 4.89 -2.16
CA LYS A 216 21.67 5.72 -2.49
C LYS A 216 21.61 6.32 -3.90
N ARG A 217 21.04 5.62 -4.88
CA ARG A 217 20.87 6.18 -6.23
C ARG A 217 19.86 7.32 -6.24
N LEU A 218 18.72 7.16 -5.56
CA LEU A 218 17.71 8.20 -5.36
C LEU A 218 18.30 9.42 -4.62
N GLN A 219 19.13 9.20 -3.59
CA GLN A 219 19.89 10.27 -2.93
C GLN A 219 20.83 10.99 -3.92
N ALA A 220 21.58 10.25 -4.73
CA ALA A 220 22.56 10.80 -5.67
C ALA A 220 21.94 11.53 -6.88
N SER A 221 20.73 11.15 -7.30
CA SER A 221 19.97 11.82 -8.35
C SER A 221 19.14 13.01 -7.83
N GLY A 222 18.97 13.14 -6.51
CA GLY A 222 18.01 14.08 -5.90
C GLY A 222 16.55 13.68 -6.09
N THR A 223 16.27 12.42 -6.42
CA THR A 223 14.90 11.91 -6.57
C THR A 223 14.26 11.73 -5.19
N SER A 224 12.95 11.98 -5.08
CA SER A 224 12.25 11.83 -3.81
C SER A 224 12.20 10.36 -3.35
N ARG A 225 12.17 10.20 -2.02
CA ARG A 225 12.10 8.92 -1.31
C ARG A 225 10.81 8.72 -0.52
N THR A 226 9.83 9.63 -0.65
CA THR A 226 8.55 9.62 0.10
C THR A 226 7.79 8.29 0.07
N HIS A 227 7.99 7.49 -0.98
CA HIS A 227 7.27 6.24 -1.22
C HIS A 227 8.15 4.98 -1.04
N MET A 228 9.37 5.11 -0.50
CA MET A 228 10.25 3.97 -0.20
C MET A 228 9.69 3.09 0.94
N PRO A 229 9.98 1.78 0.97
CA PRO A 229 9.49 0.89 2.02
C PRO A 229 10.26 1.12 3.33
N GLU A 230 9.56 1.55 4.37
CA GLU A 230 10.15 1.89 5.67
C GLU A 230 10.70 0.67 6.42
N LEU A 231 12.01 0.66 6.69
CA LEU A 231 12.68 -0.43 7.40
C LEU A 231 12.89 -0.17 8.89
N LYS A 232 12.75 1.08 9.36
CA LYS A 232 13.07 1.50 10.74
C LYS A 232 12.02 2.46 11.31
N GLY A 233 12.14 2.75 12.61
CA GLY A 233 11.30 3.74 13.29
C GLY A 233 9.83 3.35 13.34
N TYR A 234 8.97 4.35 13.57
CA TYR A 234 7.53 4.15 13.79
C TYR A 234 6.82 3.58 12.56
N HIS A 235 7.16 4.07 11.36
CA HIS A 235 6.51 3.72 10.09
C HIS A 235 6.98 2.39 9.48
N SER A 236 7.87 1.65 10.14
CA SER A 236 8.30 0.31 9.70
C SER A 236 7.21 -0.78 9.81
N TYR A 237 6.14 -0.51 10.57
CA TYR A 237 5.09 -1.48 10.94
C TYR A 237 5.62 -2.77 11.62
N ILE A 238 6.85 -2.76 12.14
CA ILE A 238 7.36 -3.82 13.03
C ILE A 238 6.72 -3.63 14.41
N HIS A 239 6.15 -4.70 14.96
CA HIS A 239 5.60 -4.82 16.32
C HIS A 239 5.74 -6.26 16.84
N GLU A 240 5.44 -6.55 18.10
CA GLU A 240 5.68 -7.89 18.70
C GLU A 240 5.07 -9.05 17.89
N GLY A 241 3.93 -8.81 17.23
CA GLY A 241 3.23 -9.78 16.37
C GLY A 241 3.61 -9.76 14.87
N SER A 242 4.53 -8.90 14.41
CA SER A 242 4.82 -8.73 12.97
C SER A 242 6.22 -8.18 12.68
N ILE A 243 6.89 -8.77 11.70
CA ILE A 243 8.17 -8.28 11.14
C ILE A 243 8.00 -7.06 10.20
N GLY A 244 6.79 -6.52 10.04
CA GLY A 244 6.49 -5.38 9.16
C GLY A 244 6.40 -5.74 7.67
N TYR A 245 5.79 -4.87 6.86
CA TYR A 245 5.49 -5.17 5.45
C TYR A 245 6.74 -5.14 4.54
N ALA A 246 7.71 -4.27 4.87
CA ALA A 246 8.85 -3.96 4.00
C ALA A 246 9.77 -5.18 3.76
N TYR A 247 9.91 -6.07 4.75
CA TYR A 247 10.82 -7.21 4.68
C TYR A 247 10.28 -8.33 3.74
N PRO A 248 9.05 -8.85 3.91
CA PRO A 248 8.44 -9.76 2.94
C PRO A 248 8.35 -9.17 1.52
N PHE A 249 8.08 -7.86 1.42
CA PHE A 249 7.99 -7.14 0.16
C PHE A 249 9.34 -7.14 -0.59
N LEU A 250 10.44 -6.80 0.07
CA LEU A 250 11.78 -6.85 -0.55
C LEU A 250 12.19 -8.28 -0.93
N ARG A 251 11.81 -9.30 -0.14
CA ARG A 251 12.03 -10.72 -0.51
C ARG A 251 11.26 -11.09 -1.78
N ASP A 252 10.01 -10.67 -1.91
CA ASP A 252 9.22 -10.92 -3.13
C ASP A 252 9.82 -10.23 -4.36
N ILE A 253 10.28 -8.97 -4.26
CA ILE A 253 11.00 -8.30 -5.36
C ILE A 253 12.27 -9.08 -5.73
N TYR A 254 13.12 -9.41 -4.74
CA TYR A 254 14.36 -10.15 -4.98
C TYR A 254 14.08 -11.50 -5.66
N GLN A 255 13.15 -12.30 -5.14
CA GLN A 255 12.76 -13.59 -5.73
C GLN A 255 12.13 -13.44 -7.13
N LYS A 256 11.32 -12.40 -7.37
CA LYS A 256 10.76 -12.08 -8.70
C LYS A 256 11.84 -11.66 -9.69
N SER A 257 12.92 -11.02 -9.24
CA SER A 257 14.09 -10.67 -10.04
C SER A 257 14.96 -11.89 -10.32
N ARG A 258 15.31 -12.63 -9.28
CA ARG A 258 16.14 -13.84 -9.32
C ARG A 258 15.64 -14.84 -10.36
N LYS A 259 14.36 -15.20 -10.30
CA LYS A 259 13.68 -16.10 -11.27
C LYS A 259 13.75 -15.63 -12.73
N ILE A 260 13.90 -14.33 -13.00
CA ILE A 260 14.11 -13.79 -14.36
C ILE A 260 15.59 -13.90 -14.77
N ILE A 261 16.52 -13.64 -13.85
CA ILE A 261 17.96 -13.76 -14.10
C ILE A 261 18.38 -15.22 -14.28
N ASP A 262 17.91 -16.15 -13.43
CA ASP A 262 18.12 -17.60 -13.58
C ASP A 262 17.72 -18.05 -14.98
N LYS A 263 16.49 -17.72 -15.39
CA LYS A 263 15.94 -18.07 -16.70
C LYS A 263 16.65 -17.39 -17.88
N LYS A 264 17.28 -16.23 -17.67
CA LYS A 264 18.10 -15.53 -18.68
C LYS A 264 19.45 -16.22 -18.88
N PHE A 265 19.93 -16.95 -17.87
CA PHE A 265 21.23 -17.63 -17.85
C PHE A 265 21.14 -19.16 -17.79
N GLU A 266 19.93 -19.72 -17.89
CA GLU A 266 19.64 -21.16 -17.96
C GLU A 266 20.54 -21.87 -18.99
N GLY A 267 21.24 -22.93 -18.54
CA GLY A 267 22.20 -23.67 -19.36
C GLY A 267 23.58 -23.03 -19.57
N GLN A 268 23.89 -21.90 -18.91
CA GLN A 268 25.21 -21.26 -18.92
C GLN A 268 25.94 -21.51 -17.60
N ASN A 269 27.23 -21.84 -17.65
CA ASN A 269 28.06 -22.00 -16.46
C ASN A 269 28.44 -20.62 -15.90
N ILE A 270 27.55 -20.05 -15.09
CA ILE A 270 27.74 -18.77 -14.40
C ILE A 270 27.72 -19.02 -12.90
N ASP A 271 28.68 -18.40 -12.23
CA ASP A 271 28.90 -18.41 -10.79
C ASP A 271 27.74 -17.76 -10.02
N GLU A 272 27.32 -18.41 -8.94
CA GLU A 272 26.07 -18.14 -8.20
C GLU A 272 26.01 -16.72 -7.64
N GLU A 273 27.13 -16.20 -7.11
CA GLU A 273 27.23 -14.83 -6.61
C GLU A 273 26.99 -13.78 -7.71
N LYS A 274 27.28 -14.13 -8.97
CA LYS A 274 27.06 -13.27 -10.14
C LYS A 274 25.63 -13.33 -10.65
N ILE A 275 24.87 -14.37 -10.30
CA ILE A 275 23.44 -14.48 -10.54
C ILE A 275 22.68 -13.69 -9.46
N GLU A 276 23.06 -13.86 -8.18
CA GLU A 276 22.61 -13.06 -7.05
C GLU A 276 22.83 -11.55 -7.30
N HIS A 277 24.06 -11.11 -7.58
CA HIS A 277 24.36 -9.70 -7.84
C HIS A 277 23.51 -9.12 -8.98
N LYS A 278 23.33 -9.88 -10.09
CA LYS A 278 22.48 -9.43 -11.20
C LYS A 278 21.00 -9.36 -10.82
N ALA A 279 20.52 -10.22 -9.94
CA ALA A 279 19.17 -10.19 -9.42
C ALA A 279 18.96 -9.02 -8.45
N VAL A 280 19.92 -8.74 -7.57
CA VAL A 280 19.94 -7.57 -6.66
C VAL A 280 19.92 -6.27 -7.46
N ILE A 281 20.83 -6.08 -8.43
CA ILE A 281 20.84 -4.87 -9.29
C ILE A 281 19.53 -4.73 -10.08
N GLN A 282 19.02 -5.81 -10.68
CA GLN A 282 17.77 -5.76 -11.45
C GLN A 282 16.54 -5.44 -10.56
N ALA A 283 16.55 -5.86 -9.30
CA ALA A 283 15.51 -5.54 -8.31
C ALA A 283 15.64 -4.09 -7.80
N ALA A 284 16.86 -3.62 -7.53
CA ALA A 284 17.14 -2.24 -7.13
C ALA A 284 16.67 -1.26 -8.22
N ASN A 285 16.96 -1.55 -9.49
CA ASN A 285 16.44 -0.76 -10.63
C ASN A 285 14.91 -0.66 -10.62
N TRP A 286 14.17 -1.74 -10.29
CA TRP A 286 12.71 -1.69 -10.24
C TRP A 286 12.19 -0.85 -9.07
N LEU A 287 12.85 -0.87 -7.92
CA LEU A 287 12.48 -0.07 -6.76
C LEU A 287 12.82 1.42 -6.95
N GLU A 288 13.97 1.70 -7.56
CA GLU A 288 14.41 3.03 -7.99
C GLU A 288 13.43 3.65 -9.02
N GLU A 289 13.08 2.91 -10.08
CA GLU A 289 12.08 3.36 -11.05
C GLU A 289 10.69 3.53 -10.44
N ALA A 290 10.29 2.70 -9.47
CA ALA A 290 8.96 2.77 -8.85
C ALA A 290 8.68 4.12 -8.16
N MET A 291 9.71 4.80 -7.63
CA MET A 291 9.55 6.13 -7.02
C MET A 291 9.06 7.19 -8.01
N ASP A 292 9.31 6.97 -9.30
CA ASP A 292 8.99 7.91 -10.38
C ASP A 292 7.53 7.74 -10.90
N TYR A 293 6.77 6.76 -10.36
CA TYR A 293 5.38 6.49 -10.74
C TYR A 293 4.37 7.37 -9.98
N ASN A 294 4.49 7.41 -8.66
CA ASN A 294 3.67 8.25 -7.79
C ASN A 294 4.09 9.73 -7.89
N ASP A 295 3.28 10.65 -7.38
CA ASP A 295 3.66 12.06 -7.26
C ASP A 295 4.53 12.25 -6.01
N SER A 296 5.74 12.79 -6.17
CA SER A 296 6.69 13.01 -5.07
C SER A 296 6.25 14.10 -4.09
N GLY A 297 5.36 15.00 -4.50
CA GLY A 297 4.78 16.05 -3.67
C GLY A 297 3.53 15.61 -2.89
N ARG A 298 3.11 14.33 -2.99
CA ARG A 298 1.93 13.79 -2.30
C ARG A 298 2.32 12.68 -1.33
N GLY A 299 1.70 12.68 -0.15
CA GLY A 299 1.89 11.62 0.84
C GLY A 299 1.16 10.32 0.49
N PRO A 300 1.49 9.19 1.13
CA PRO A 300 0.92 7.86 0.83
C PRO A 300 -0.61 7.78 0.86
N GLU A 301 -1.27 8.58 1.70
CA GLU A 301 -2.74 8.62 1.85
C GLU A 301 -3.47 9.34 0.70
N SER A 302 -2.75 9.92 -0.26
CA SER A 302 -3.37 10.67 -1.36
C SER A 302 -4.10 9.74 -2.33
N PRO A 303 -5.34 10.04 -2.76
CA PRO A 303 -6.10 9.19 -3.70
C PRO A 303 -5.58 9.25 -5.16
N TYR A 304 -4.35 9.73 -5.35
CA TYR A 304 -3.57 9.74 -6.59
C TYR A 304 -2.26 8.95 -6.45
N VAL A 305 -1.94 8.48 -5.25
CA VAL A 305 -0.80 7.62 -4.95
C VAL A 305 -1.25 6.16 -5.01
N SER A 306 -0.43 5.31 -5.61
CA SER A 306 -0.64 3.86 -5.68
C SER A 306 0.17 3.13 -4.62
N SER A 307 -0.19 1.87 -4.35
CA SER A 307 0.63 1.01 -3.51
C SER A 307 2.02 0.76 -4.12
N LEU A 308 2.97 0.36 -3.27
CA LEU A 308 4.35 0.14 -3.71
C LEU A 308 4.46 -1.11 -4.61
N GLU A 309 3.58 -2.09 -4.43
CA GLU A 309 3.41 -3.26 -5.32
C GLU A 309 3.00 -2.83 -6.73
N GLU A 310 2.01 -1.92 -6.85
CA GLU A 310 1.60 -1.38 -8.15
C GLU A 310 2.72 -0.57 -8.80
N SER A 311 3.43 0.24 -8.01
CA SER A 311 4.57 1.06 -8.46
C SER A 311 5.73 0.19 -9.00
N VAL A 312 6.06 -0.91 -8.33
CA VAL A 312 7.07 -1.88 -8.78
C VAL A 312 6.56 -2.76 -9.94
N ALA A 313 5.26 -3.05 -10.01
CA ALA A 313 4.65 -3.69 -11.18
C ALA A 313 4.73 -2.78 -12.42
N TRP A 314 4.50 -1.47 -12.26
CA TRP A 314 4.67 -0.44 -13.29
C TRP A 314 6.12 -0.34 -13.76
N ALA A 315 7.09 -0.36 -12.84
CA ALA A 315 8.53 -0.35 -13.14
C ALA A 315 8.97 -1.53 -14.02
N ARG A 316 8.16 -2.59 -14.11
CA ARG A 316 8.41 -3.81 -14.90
C ARG A 316 7.66 -3.84 -16.25
N LEU A 317 6.99 -2.73 -16.62
CA LEU A 317 6.34 -2.54 -17.92
C LEU A 317 7.29 -1.92 -18.97
N GLY A 318 6.79 -1.70 -20.19
CA GLY A 318 7.54 -1.06 -21.28
C GLY A 318 7.27 0.44 -21.38
N ASP A 319 8.27 1.21 -21.77
CA ASP A 319 8.35 2.68 -21.61
C ASP A 319 7.15 3.48 -22.14
N GLY A 320 6.61 3.07 -23.30
CA GLY A 320 5.42 3.70 -23.87
C GLY A 320 4.17 3.55 -22.98
N VAL A 321 4.02 2.40 -22.33
CA VAL A 321 2.94 2.10 -21.37
C VAL A 321 3.25 2.75 -20.03
N LYS A 322 4.51 2.69 -19.55
CA LYS A 322 4.97 3.36 -18.33
C LYS A 322 4.57 4.85 -18.34
N ARG A 323 4.95 5.56 -19.42
CA ARG A 323 4.67 6.99 -19.59
C ARG A 323 3.17 7.33 -19.57
N GLN A 324 2.34 6.49 -20.21
CA GLN A 324 0.87 6.66 -20.19
C GLN A 324 0.29 6.43 -18.78
N LEU A 325 0.67 5.33 -18.13
CA LEU A 325 0.18 4.99 -16.79
C LEU A 325 0.59 6.01 -15.73
N ARG A 326 1.83 6.53 -15.76
CA ARG A 326 2.27 7.62 -14.86
C ARG A 326 1.44 8.89 -15.10
N GLY A 327 1.22 9.23 -16.37
CA GLY A 327 0.38 10.36 -16.77
C GLY A 327 -1.09 10.24 -16.33
N MET A 328 -1.62 9.02 -16.20
CA MET A 328 -2.94 8.75 -15.59
C MET A 328 -2.86 8.89 -14.06
N ARG A 329 -1.97 8.15 -13.41
CA ARG A 329 -1.76 8.08 -11.95
C ARG A 329 -1.63 9.47 -11.31
N GLN A 330 -0.82 10.34 -11.90
CA GLN A 330 -0.54 11.68 -11.38
C GLN A 330 -1.66 12.71 -11.65
N LYS A 331 -2.70 12.36 -12.43
CA LYS A 331 -3.76 13.28 -12.88
C LYS A 331 -5.20 12.86 -12.52
N ILE A 332 -5.46 11.58 -12.30
CA ILE A 332 -6.82 11.05 -12.18
C ILE A 332 -7.00 10.41 -10.80
N GLN A 333 -8.00 10.88 -10.06
CA GLN A 333 -8.29 10.41 -8.71
C GLN A 333 -8.89 9.00 -8.73
N GLY A 334 -8.53 8.16 -7.76
CA GLY A 334 -9.18 6.86 -7.54
C GLY A 334 -8.91 5.82 -8.63
N VAL A 335 -7.89 6.02 -9.47
CA VAL A 335 -7.39 4.95 -10.35
C VAL A 335 -6.85 3.83 -9.46
N ASP A 336 -7.31 2.60 -9.69
CA ASP A 336 -6.75 1.38 -9.10
C ASP A 336 -6.26 0.50 -10.24
N LEU A 337 -5.04 -0.02 -10.14
CA LEU A 337 -4.39 -0.83 -11.16
C LEU A 337 -3.69 -2.06 -10.54
N HIS A 338 -4.18 -2.56 -9.39
CA HIS A 338 -3.63 -3.71 -8.67
C HIS A 338 -3.27 -4.95 -9.54
N ASN A 339 -3.95 -5.16 -10.68
CA ASN A 339 -3.69 -6.28 -11.59
C ASN A 339 -2.72 -5.97 -12.75
N ILE A 340 -2.03 -4.82 -12.82
CA ILE A 340 -1.17 -4.49 -13.99
C ILE A 340 0.02 -5.43 -14.19
N GLU A 341 0.51 -6.13 -13.16
CA GLU A 341 1.64 -7.05 -13.30
C GLU A 341 1.38 -8.16 -14.34
N ARG A 342 0.12 -8.52 -14.59
CA ARG A 342 -0.26 -9.46 -15.67
C ARG A 342 0.15 -8.99 -17.07
N PHE A 343 0.47 -7.70 -17.26
CA PHE A 343 0.96 -7.12 -18.51
C PHE A 343 2.49 -7.07 -18.65
N ILE A 344 3.25 -7.47 -17.63
CA ILE A 344 4.72 -7.58 -17.70
C ILE A 344 5.12 -8.53 -18.84
N GLY A 345 6.13 -8.13 -19.61
CA GLY A 345 6.55 -8.81 -20.86
C GLY A 345 5.56 -8.69 -22.03
N LYS A 346 4.43 -7.99 -21.87
CA LYS A 346 3.33 -7.86 -22.85
C LYS A 346 2.99 -6.38 -23.17
N SER A 347 3.88 -5.48 -22.75
CA SER A 347 3.73 -4.02 -22.73
C SER A 347 4.71 -3.25 -23.64
N GLY A 348 5.70 -3.93 -24.24
CA GLY A 348 6.73 -3.31 -25.10
C GLY A 348 6.19 -2.62 -26.36
N GLU A 349 6.99 -1.72 -26.95
CA GLU A 349 6.55 -0.91 -28.10
C GLU A 349 6.21 -1.72 -29.36
N SER A 350 5.27 -1.20 -30.15
CA SER A 350 4.99 -1.72 -31.49
C SER A 350 6.16 -1.43 -32.42
N LYS A 351 6.68 -2.44 -33.12
CA LYS A 351 7.77 -2.28 -34.10
C LYS A 351 7.46 -1.33 -35.28
N TYR A 352 6.21 -0.91 -35.43
CA TYR A 352 5.76 0.08 -36.40
C TYR A 352 5.74 1.51 -35.85
N ASN A 353 5.99 1.72 -34.55
CA ASN A 353 5.99 3.05 -33.92
C ASN A 353 7.04 4.01 -34.52
N PRO A 354 8.30 3.58 -34.81
CA PRO A 354 9.27 4.46 -35.46
C PRO A 354 8.86 4.85 -36.89
N GLU A 355 8.37 3.88 -37.68
CA GLU A 355 7.88 4.12 -39.04
C GLU A 355 6.66 5.06 -39.04
N ARG A 356 5.70 4.85 -38.12
CA ARG A 356 4.53 5.71 -37.92
C ARG A 356 4.93 7.15 -37.57
N LYS A 357 5.90 7.33 -36.67
CA LYS A 357 6.43 8.65 -36.29
C LYS A 357 7.11 9.36 -37.46
N LYS A 358 7.96 8.65 -38.24
CA LYS A 358 8.60 9.23 -39.45
C LYS A 358 7.53 9.71 -40.45
N LEU A 359 6.56 8.85 -40.79
CA LEU A 359 5.51 9.17 -41.76
C LEU A 359 4.61 10.32 -41.31
N TYR A 360 4.22 10.36 -40.04
CA TYR A 360 3.44 11.47 -39.47
C TYR A 360 4.19 12.80 -39.58
N TRP A 361 5.49 12.82 -39.24
CA TRP A 361 6.31 14.02 -39.39
C TRP A 361 6.51 14.41 -40.86
N GLN A 362 6.78 13.46 -41.77
CA GLN A 362 6.97 13.72 -43.20
C GLN A 362 5.71 14.31 -43.86
N ILE A 363 4.53 13.85 -43.48
CA ILE A 363 3.25 14.34 -44.04
C ILE A 363 2.88 15.71 -43.46
N ASN A 364 2.95 15.88 -42.13
CA ASN A 364 2.57 17.14 -41.49
C ASN A 364 3.46 18.34 -41.87
N ASN A 365 4.68 18.08 -42.36
CA ASN A 365 5.61 19.12 -42.82
C ASN A 365 5.84 19.08 -44.34
N PHE A 366 5.07 18.30 -45.11
CA PHE A 366 5.40 17.96 -46.49
C PHE A 366 5.62 19.19 -47.39
N ASP A 367 4.68 20.14 -47.37
CA ASP A 367 4.76 21.36 -48.18
C ASP A 367 6.01 22.20 -47.87
N LYS A 368 6.41 22.24 -46.59
CA LYS A 368 7.60 22.94 -46.09
C LYS A 368 8.89 22.19 -46.44
N ILE A 369 8.89 20.85 -46.40
CA ILE A 369 10.01 20.01 -46.87
C ILE A 369 10.23 20.22 -48.38
N VAL A 370 9.15 20.23 -49.17
CA VAL A 370 9.20 20.43 -50.63
C VAL A 370 9.55 21.88 -51.02
N ALA A 371 9.14 22.86 -50.20
CA ALA A 371 9.54 24.26 -50.39
C ALA A 371 10.98 24.57 -49.96
N GLY A 372 11.66 23.65 -49.25
CA GLY A 372 12.98 23.92 -48.66
C GLY A 372 12.93 24.98 -47.55
N ASP A 373 11.89 24.93 -46.71
CA ASP A 373 11.69 25.86 -45.60
C ASP A 373 12.60 25.51 -44.40
N ASP A 374 13.48 26.44 -44.03
CA ASP A 374 14.55 26.23 -43.05
C ASP A 374 14.02 25.94 -41.63
N ASP A 375 12.81 26.40 -41.30
CA ASP A 375 12.16 26.18 -40.00
C ASP A 375 11.89 24.69 -39.68
N VAL A 376 11.82 23.81 -40.69
CA VAL A 376 11.38 22.41 -40.51
C VAL A 376 12.50 21.44 -40.14
N PHE A 377 13.75 21.75 -40.49
CA PHE A 377 14.83 20.77 -40.44
C PHE A 377 15.49 20.59 -39.05
N GLN A 378 14.87 21.11 -38.00
CA GLN A 378 15.33 21.03 -36.61
C GLN A 378 15.04 19.66 -35.93
N GLN A 379 15.56 18.52 -36.42
CA GLN A 379 15.77 17.25 -35.66
C GLN A 379 16.56 16.19 -36.48
N PRO A 380 16.95 15.05 -35.89
CA PRO A 380 18.17 14.86 -35.10
C PRO A 380 19.44 14.65 -35.97
N HIS A 381 19.30 14.44 -37.29
CA HIS A 381 20.45 14.29 -38.19
C HIS A 381 21.17 15.64 -38.40
N LEU A 382 20.41 16.74 -38.31
CA LEU A 382 20.93 18.11 -38.30
C LEU A 382 21.17 18.67 -36.89
N GLN A 383 21.09 17.83 -35.85
CA GLN A 383 21.67 18.18 -34.55
C GLN A 383 23.18 18.44 -34.72
N GLU A 384 23.83 17.77 -35.68
CA GLU A 384 25.22 18.02 -36.07
C GLU A 384 25.43 19.37 -36.79
N TYR A 385 24.46 19.88 -37.56
CA TYR A 385 24.51 21.25 -38.10
C TYR A 385 24.40 22.27 -36.98
N ALA A 386 23.38 22.14 -36.12
CA ALA A 386 23.17 23.05 -35.00
C ALA A 386 24.35 23.06 -34.02
N TYR A 387 24.99 21.90 -33.77
CA TYR A 387 26.24 21.85 -33.01
C TYR A 387 27.40 22.52 -33.76
N LYS A 388 27.61 22.26 -35.05
CA LYS A 388 28.71 22.90 -35.83
C LYS A 388 28.56 24.41 -35.94
N GLU A 389 27.35 24.93 -36.17
CA GLU A 389 27.09 26.36 -36.20
C GLU A 389 27.25 26.97 -34.80
N ASN A 390 26.76 26.31 -33.75
CA ASN A 390 26.96 26.77 -32.38
C ASN A 390 28.44 26.72 -31.96
N ASP A 391 29.21 25.74 -32.40
CA ASP A 391 30.66 25.65 -32.18
C ASP A 391 31.41 26.74 -32.96
N LEU A 392 30.99 27.07 -34.18
CA LEU A 392 31.48 28.22 -34.95
C LEU A 392 31.18 29.56 -34.25
N ASN A 393 29.94 29.74 -33.77
CA ASN A 393 29.53 30.92 -32.99
C ASN A 393 30.36 31.02 -31.70
N ASN A 394 30.50 29.91 -30.96
CA ASN A 394 31.32 29.82 -29.76
C ASN A 394 32.80 30.12 -30.02
N ALA A 395 33.37 29.63 -31.13
CA ALA A 395 34.74 29.91 -31.51
C ALA A 395 34.94 31.38 -31.89
N LEU A 396 33.96 32.01 -32.53
CA LEU A 396 33.97 33.45 -32.83
C LEU A 396 33.87 34.29 -31.54
N GLU A 397 32.94 33.98 -30.64
CA GLU A 397 32.80 34.68 -29.35
C GLU A 397 34.06 34.56 -28.47
N LYS A 398 34.67 33.36 -28.45
CA LYS A 398 35.95 33.09 -27.75
C LYS A 398 37.17 33.67 -28.48
N LYS A 399 37.00 34.19 -29.70
CA LYS A 399 38.06 34.73 -30.58
C LYS A 399 39.13 33.69 -30.95
N GLU A 400 38.70 32.44 -31.10
CA GLU A 400 39.53 31.32 -31.56
C GLU A 400 39.65 31.26 -33.10
N ILE A 401 38.75 31.97 -33.80
CA ILE A 401 38.74 32.24 -35.25
C ILE A 401 38.48 33.73 -35.51
N THR A 402 38.82 34.24 -36.70
CA THR A 402 38.45 35.59 -37.14
C THR A 402 37.03 35.65 -37.71
N GLN A 403 36.50 36.87 -37.93
CA GLN A 403 35.22 37.05 -38.64
C GLN A 403 35.29 36.51 -40.08
N GLU A 404 36.37 36.78 -40.82
CA GLU A 404 36.54 36.27 -42.19
C GLU A 404 36.65 34.74 -42.22
N GLU A 405 37.29 34.11 -41.23
CA GLU A 405 37.31 32.66 -41.07
C GLU A 405 35.93 32.09 -40.69
N TYR A 406 35.16 32.79 -39.87
CA TYR A 406 33.78 32.42 -39.55
C TYR A 406 32.89 32.53 -40.79
N ASP A 407 32.92 33.65 -41.50
CA ASP A 407 32.10 33.89 -42.69
C ASP A 407 32.41 32.86 -43.79
N SER A 408 33.69 32.51 -43.99
CA SER A 408 34.11 31.47 -44.92
C SER A 408 33.68 30.06 -44.50
N LYS A 409 33.85 29.68 -43.23
CA LYS A 409 33.44 28.35 -42.73
C LYS A 409 31.93 28.21 -42.63
N LYS A 410 31.23 29.32 -42.39
CA LYS A 410 29.77 29.41 -42.48
C LYS A 410 29.32 29.25 -43.91
N GLN A 411 29.94 29.90 -44.90
CA GLN A 411 29.65 29.60 -46.32
C GLN A 411 29.89 28.12 -46.69
N GLU A 412 30.92 27.46 -46.13
CA GLU A 412 31.11 26.01 -46.34
C GLU A 412 30.01 25.16 -45.66
N LEU A 413 29.57 25.53 -44.46
CA LEU A 413 28.51 24.84 -43.72
C LEU A 413 27.12 25.07 -44.34
N ASP A 414 26.80 26.31 -44.72
CA ASP A 414 25.59 26.73 -45.44
C ASP A 414 25.53 26.03 -46.82
N LYS A 415 26.67 25.87 -47.50
CA LYS A 415 26.76 25.16 -48.79
C LYS A 415 26.59 23.64 -48.61
N TRP A 416 27.21 23.06 -47.59
CA TRP A 416 27.00 21.64 -47.24
C TRP A 416 25.51 21.37 -46.95
N PHE A 417 24.86 22.26 -46.18
CA PHE A 417 23.43 22.23 -45.92
C PHE A 417 22.59 22.41 -47.20
N ALA A 418 22.99 23.30 -48.11
CA ALA A 418 22.32 23.52 -49.39
C ALA A 418 22.45 22.33 -50.37
N GLU A 419 23.52 21.54 -50.28
CA GLU A 419 23.71 20.32 -51.08
C GLU A 419 22.80 19.16 -50.60
N ASP A 420 22.55 19.05 -49.29
CA ASP A 420 21.50 18.16 -48.74
C ASP A 420 20.07 18.68 -49.06
N LYS A 421 19.86 20.01 -49.03
CA LYS A 421 18.55 20.69 -49.21
C LYS A 421 17.83 20.38 -50.53
N ILE A 422 18.55 19.99 -51.58
CA ILE A 422 17.97 19.66 -52.89
C ILE A 422 17.37 18.24 -52.95
N ASN A 423 17.80 17.33 -52.06
CA ASN A 423 17.72 15.90 -52.37
C ASN A 423 16.45 15.14 -51.94
N PHE A 424 15.53 15.66 -51.11
CA PHE A 424 14.50 14.81 -50.46
C PHE A 424 13.63 13.96 -51.42
N LEU A 425 13.16 14.53 -52.54
CA LEU A 425 12.38 13.78 -53.55
C LEU A 425 13.25 12.75 -54.28
N GLU A 426 14.46 13.13 -54.68
CA GLU A 426 15.40 12.25 -55.38
C GLU A 426 15.93 11.13 -54.46
N GLU A 427 16.06 11.39 -53.16
CA GLU A 427 16.50 10.44 -52.14
C GLU A 427 15.39 9.45 -51.77
N GLU A 428 14.13 9.86 -51.53
CA GLU A 428 13.04 8.90 -51.29
C GLU A 428 12.61 8.17 -52.59
N ASN A 429 12.84 8.73 -53.78
CA ASN A 429 12.75 8.00 -55.06
C ASN A 429 13.87 6.95 -55.17
N SER A 430 15.13 7.33 -54.94
CA SER A 430 16.29 6.42 -54.97
C SER A 430 16.20 5.32 -53.91
N ASN A 431 15.75 5.66 -52.70
CA ASN A 431 15.47 4.70 -51.64
C ASN A 431 14.28 3.78 -51.98
N ALA A 432 13.31 4.20 -52.80
CA ALA A 432 12.25 3.31 -53.29
C ALA A 432 12.79 2.31 -54.32
N ILE A 433 13.56 2.78 -55.30
CA ILE A 433 14.24 1.94 -56.30
C ILE A 433 15.17 0.93 -55.60
N ALA A 434 16.02 1.37 -54.67
CA ALA A 434 16.92 0.50 -53.91
C ALA A 434 16.22 -0.41 -52.87
N LYS A 435 14.90 -0.26 -52.64
CA LYS A 435 14.06 -1.27 -51.95
C LYS A 435 13.52 -2.29 -52.95
N GLN A 436 13.12 -1.85 -54.14
CA GLN A 436 12.59 -2.69 -55.22
C GLN A 436 13.67 -3.62 -55.81
N GLU A 437 14.91 -3.17 -55.95
CA GLU A 437 16.08 -4.01 -56.27
C GLU A 437 16.27 -5.16 -55.26
N LYS A 438 16.21 -4.83 -53.96
CA LYS A 438 16.37 -5.79 -52.86
C LYS A 438 15.17 -6.73 -52.71
N TRP A 439 14.02 -6.38 -53.28
CA TRP A 439 12.87 -7.27 -53.42
C TRP A 439 13.06 -8.21 -54.62
N LEU A 440 13.42 -7.67 -55.80
CA LEU A 440 13.72 -8.44 -57.01
C LEU A 440 14.77 -9.51 -56.74
N GLN A 441 15.88 -9.16 -56.08
CA GLN A 441 16.93 -10.10 -55.71
C GLN A 441 16.37 -11.26 -54.87
N LYS A 442 15.62 -10.96 -53.80
CA LYS A 442 15.10 -11.98 -52.88
C LYS A 442 14.04 -12.87 -53.50
N GLU A 443 13.16 -12.34 -54.34
CA GLU A 443 12.14 -13.14 -55.01
C GLU A 443 12.75 -14.00 -56.13
N THR A 444 13.79 -13.49 -56.81
CA THR A 444 14.63 -14.28 -57.72
C THR A 444 15.32 -15.42 -56.97
N GLU A 445 16.01 -15.15 -55.85
CA GLU A 445 16.62 -16.17 -54.99
C GLU A 445 15.58 -17.21 -54.52
N ARG A 446 14.36 -16.78 -54.15
CA ARG A 446 13.28 -17.68 -53.74
C ARG A 446 12.78 -18.55 -54.90
N LEU A 447 12.69 -18.02 -56.11
CA LEU A 447 12.31 -18.79 -57.31
C LEU A 447 13.42 -19.70 -57.80
N GLN A 448 14.69 -19.33 -57.59
CA GLN A 448 15.87 -20.14 -57.88
C GLN A 448 15.88 -21.40 -56.99
N HIS A 449 15.83 -21.22 -55.67
CA HIS A 449 15.72 -22.33 -54.71
C HIS A 449 14.46 -23.19 -54.96
N LYS A 450 13.35 -22.58 -55.41
CA LYS A 450 12.15 -23.33 -55.78
C LYS A 450 12.34 -24.16 -57.04
N LEU A 451 13.04 -23.64 -58.06
CA LEU A 451 13.40 -24.39 -59.26
C LEU A 451 14.32 -25.56 -58.91
N GLU A 452 15.39 -25.31 -58.15
CA GLU A 452 16.35 -26.33 -57.71
C GLU A 452 15.64 -27.48 -56.98
N LYS A 453 14.78 -27.16 -56.02
CA LYS A 453 13.97 -28.17 -55.32
C LYS A 453 13.04 -28.93 -56.27
N GLN A 454 12.34 -28.26 -57.19
CA GLN A 454 11.43 -28.94 -58.11
C GLN A 454 12.16 -29.79 -59.16
N LEU A 455 13.40 -29.44 -59.52
CA LEU A 455 14.26 -30.29 -60.37
C LEU A 455 14.71 -31.54 -59.61
N GLN A 456 15.15 -31.39 -58.35
CA GLN A 456 15.51 -32.53 -57.49
C GLN A 456 14.31 -33.47 -57.26
N GLU A 457 13.11 -32.94 -57.02
CA GLU A 457 11.87 -33.73 -56.89
C GLU A 457 11.52 -34.54 -58.16
N ILE A 458 11.92 -34.07 -59.35
CA ILE A 458 11.76 -34.77 -60.63
C ILE A 458 12.90 -35.78 -60.88
N GLU A 459 14.12 -35.46 -60.44
CA GLU A 459 15.30 -36.32 -60.60
C GLU A 459 15.23 -37.56 -59.70
N GLU A 460 14.77 -37.39 -58.46
CA GLU A 460 14.50 -38.48 -57.50
C GLU A 460 13.29 -39.36 -57.90
N ALA A 461 12.43 -38.87 -58.79
CA ALA A 461 11.27 -39.62 -59.29
C ALA A 461 11.67 -40.72 -60.28
N LYS A 462 11.05 -41.89 -60.15
CA LYS A 462 11.22 -43.05 -61.07
C LYS A 462 10.41 -42.90 -62.36
N LEU A 463 10.55 -41.75 -63.01
CA LEU A 463 9.92 -41.45 -64.30
C LEU A 463 10.76 -42.01 -65.47
N PRO A 464 10.11 -42.43 -66.59
CA PRO A 464 10.76 -42.64 -67.88
C PRO A 464 11.50 -41.38 -68.35
N GLU A 465 12.58 -41.55 -69.09
CA GLU A 465 13.49 -40.44 -69.41
C GLU A 465 12.83 -39.33 -70.26
N GLU A 466 11.96 -39.70 -71.20
CA GLU A 466 11.20 -38.75 -72.02
C GLU A 466 10.21 -37.92 -71.16
N GLU A 467 9.51 -38.55 -70.21
CA GLU A 467 8.60 -37.86 -69.30
C GLU A 467 9.36 -36.98 -68.29
N ARG A 468 10.51 -37.46 -67.79
CA ARG A 468 11.43 -36.70 -66.93
C ARG A 468 11.89 -35.42 -67.64
N GLN A 469 12.36 -35.54 -68.87
CA GLN A 469 12.84 -34.42 -69.68
C GLN A 469 11.73 -33.39 -69.96
N LEU A 470 10.54 -33.86 -70.37
CA LEU A 470 9.37 -32.98 -70.60
C LEU A 470 8.93 -32.25 -69.32
N GLN A 471 9.03 -32.88 -68.15
CA GLN A 471 8.74 -32.23 -66.87
C GLN A 471 9.80 -31.21 -66.48
N ILE A 472 11.10 -31.51 -66.68
CA ILE A 472 12.21 -30.56 -66.47
C ILE A 472 12.03 -29.32 -67.34
N GLU A 473 11.73 -29.49 -68.64
CA GLU A 473 11.50 -28.39 -69.57
C GLU A 473 10.25 -27.58 -69.21
N SER A 474 9.15 -28.25 -68.83
CA SER A 474 7.93 -27.58 -68.35
C SER A 474 8.17 -26.76 -67.07
N VAL A 475 9.00 -27.25 -66.14
CA VAL A 475 9.33 -26.54 -64.89
C VAL A 475 10.29 -25.38 -65.15
N LYS A 476 11.30 -25.54 -66.02
CA LYS A 476 12.19 -24.44 -66.45
C LYS A 476 11.40 -23.31 -67.12
N ALA A 477 10.57 -23.62 -68.13
CA ALA A 477 9.71 -22.63 -68.78
C ALA A 477 8.73 -21.95 -67.79
N LYS A 478 8.22 -22.66 -66.78
CA LYS A 478 7.38 -22.07 -65.71
C LYS A 478 8.17 -21.20 -64.72
N HIS A 479 9.48 -21.41 -64.56
CA HIS A 479 10.36 -20.54 -63.79
C HIS A 479 10.73 -19.30 -64.62
N GLU A 480 11.18 -19.46 -65.86
CA GLU A 480 11.53 -18.36 -66.77
C GLU A 480 10.37 -17.38 -66.95
N ASN A 481 9.14 -17.87 -67.21
CA ASN A 481 7.95 -17.02 -67.29
C ASN A 481 7.66 -16.24 -66.00
N ARG A 482 8.00 -16.77 -64.81
CA ARG A 482 7.86 -16.06 -63.53
C ARG A 482 8.95 -15.01 -63.33
N ILE A 483 10.20 -15.33 -63.67
CA ILE A 483 11.32 -14.37 -63.64
C ILE A 483 11.04 -13.21 -64.61
N SER A 484 10.58 -13.48 -65.83
CA SER A 484 10.18 -12.44 -66.79
C SER A 484 9.04 -11.57 -66.26
N ALA A 485 8.01 -12.15 -65.63
CA ALA A 485 6.91 -11.40 -65.03
C ALA A 485 7.38 -10.51 -63.87
N ILE A 486 8.27 -11.00 -63.01
CA ILE A 486 8.83 -10.23 -61.88
C ILE A 486 9.81 -9.14 -62.34
N ASN A 487 10.56 -9.36 -63.43
CA ASN A 487 11.38 -8.32 -64.04
C ASN A 487 10.53 -7.21 -64.68
N ALA A 488 9.36 -7.55 -65.25
CA ALA A 488 8.41 -6.56 -65.76
C ALA A 488 7.78 -5.73 -64.62
N ASP A 489 7.31 -6.39 -63.56
CA ASP A 489 6.77 -5.77 -62.33
C ASP A 489 7.82 -4.87 -61.63
N TYR A 490 9.08 -5.31 -61.56
CA TYR A 490 10.21 -4.49 -61.13
C TYR A 490 10.37 -3.24 -62.02
N GLN A 491 10.39 -3.40 -63.34
CA GLN A 491 10.65 -2.28 -64.25
C GLN A 491 9.50 -1.27 -64.23
N GLU A 492 8.24 -1.72 -64.16
CA GLU A 492 7.06 -0.84 -64.03
C GLU A 492 7.15 0.02 -62.75
N HIS A 493 7.50 -0.59 -61.62
CA HIS A 493 7.70 0.14 -60.37
C HIS A 493 8.90 1.10 -60.39
N VAL A 494 10.01 0.75 -61.07
CA VAL A 494 11.16 1.66 -61.22
C VAL A 494 10.84 2.82 -62.16
N ASP A 495 10.18 2.56 -63.29
CA ASP A 495 9.70 3.58 -64.22
C ASP A 495 8.71 4.55 -63.56
N TYR A 496 7.89 4.06 -62.62
CA TYR A 496 7.03 4.89 -61.78
C TYR A 496 7.86 5.76 -60.82
N TYR A 497 8.76 5.20 -60.01
CA TYR A 497 9.55 5.97 -59.05
C TYR A 497 10.50 7.00 -59.70
N GLN A 498 10.98 6.74 -60.92
CA GLN A 498 11.77 7.71 -61.70
C GLN A 498 10.96 8.91 -62.22
N LYS A 499 9.62 8.80 -62.28
CA LYS A 499 8.71 9.81 -62.85
C LYS A 499 7.74 10.39 -61.81
N ARG A 500 7.87 9.98 -60.54
CA ARG A 500 6.97 10.31 -59.43
C ARG A 500 7.06 11.79 -59.05
N THR A 501 5.93 12.50 -59.08
CA THR A 501 5.82 13.91 -58.66
C THR A 501 5.76 14.06 -57.14
N ALA A 502 5.91 15.29 -56.64
CA ALA A 502 5.74 15.60 -55.20
C ALA A 502 4.32 15.25 -54.70
N GLU A 503 3.27 15.55 -55.46
CA GLU A 503 1.88 15.18 -55.13
C GLU A 503 1.70 13.66 -55.04
N GLN A 504 2.33 12.91 -55.95
CA GLN A 504 2.30 11.45 -55.94
C GLN A 504 3.11 10.88 -54.76
N LEU A 505 4.26 11.48 -54.40
CA LEU A 505 4.99 11.13 -53.18
C LEU A 505 4.14 11.39 -51.92
N LEU A 506 3.40 12.49 -51.85
CA LEU A 506 2.50 12.77 -50.73
C LEU A 506 1.41 11.70 -50.60
N ASN A 507 0.77 11.32 -51.71
CA ASN A 507 -0.22 10.26 -51.73
C ASN A 507 0.38 8.89 -51.31
N ASP A 508 1.54 8.51 -51.86
CA ASP A 508 2.29 7.31 -51.47
C ASP A 508 2.59 7.30 -49.95
N LEU A 509 3.01 8.44 -49.39
CA LEU A 509 3.28 8.59 -47.96
C LEU A 509 2.00 8.48 -47.13
N GLN A 510 0.89 9.07 -47.56
CA GLN A 510 -0.42 8.99 -46.89
C GLN A 510 -1.00 7.57 -46.91
N GLU A 511 -0.99 6.89 -48.06
CA GLU A 511 -1.36 5.46 -48.14
C GLU A 511 -0.47 4.60 -47.25
N ARG A 512 0.84 4.86 -47.26
CA ARG A 512 1.78 4.17 -46.39
C ARG A 512 1.51 4.46 -44.92
N GLN A 513 1.17 5.70 -44.55
CA GLN A 513 0.81 6.09 -43.19
C GLN A 513 -0.46 5.35 -42.74
N ALA A 514 -1.51 5.30 -43.55
CA ALA A 514 -2.74 4.56 -43.24
C ALA A 514 -2.47 3.05 -43.06
N LEU A 515 -1.68 2.44 -43.95
CA LEU A 515 -1.29 1.04 -43.88
C LEU A 515 -0.37 0.73 -42.69
N VAL A 516 0.53 1.64 -42.32
CA VAL A 516 1.40 1.53 -41.14
C VAL A 516 0.61 1.76 -39.85
N ALA A 517 -0.35 2.68 -39.83
CA ALA A 517 -1.26 2.90 -38.71
C ALA A 517 -2.15 1.67 -38.48
N GLN A 518 -2.75 1.10 -39.51
CA GLN A 518 -3.54 -0.15 -39.42
C GLN A 518 -2.69 -1.33 -38.91
N ARG A 519 -1.43 -1.45 -39.37
CA ARG A 519 -0.47 -2.47 -38.90
C ARG A 519 -0.03 -2.23 -37.45
N HIS A 520 0.21 -0.98 -37.07
CA HIS A 520 0.51 -0.56 -35.71
C HIS A 520 -0.63 -0.95 -34.77
N GLU A 521 -1.86 -0.56 -35.11
CA GLU A 521 -3.08 -0.80 -34.34
C GLU A 521 -3.35 -2.30 -34.14
N LYS A 522 -3.29 -3.06 -35.23
CA LYS A 522 -3.43 -4.52 -35.20
C LYS A 522 -2.38 -5.19 -34.31
N ARG A 523 -1.15 -4.65 -34.24
CA ARG A 523 -0.03 -5.19 -33.45
C ARG A 523 0.36 -4.38 -32.21
N LYS A 524 -0.52 -3.52 -31.68
CA LYS A 524 -0.35 -2.90 -30.35
C LYS A 524 -0.14 -3.97 -29.27
N SER A 525 0.62 -3.62 -28.23
CA SER A 525 0.89 -4.46 -27.06
C SER A 525 -0.40 -4.76 -26.28
N LEU A 526 -0.42 -5.80 -25.46
CA LEU A 526 -1.62 -6.16 -24.70
C LEU A 526 -2.01 -5.09 -23.69
N ALA A 527 -1.02 -4.44 -23.08
CA ALA A 527 -1.24 -3.29 -22.20
C ALA A 527 -1.81 -2.10 -22.97
N GLN A 528 -1.24 -1.75 -24.12
CA GLN A 528 -1.76 -0.64 -24.93
C GLN A 528 -3.22 -0.89 -25.32
N LYS A 529 -3.57 -2.13 -25.70
CA LYS A 529 -4.94 -2.51 -26.05
C LYS A 529 -5.91 -2.46 -24.86
N ALA A 530 -5.44 -2.73 -23.66
CA ALA A 530 -6.23 -2.55 -22.45
C ALA A 530 -6.46 -1.05 -22.13
N LEU A 531 -5.46 -0.21 -22.37
CA LEU A 531 -5.59 1.24 -22.25
C LEU A 531 -6.53 1.83 -23.31
N ASP A 532 -6.44 1.38 -24.56
CA ASP A 532 -7.38 1.80 -25.62
C ASP A 532 -8.84 1.42 -25.27
N LEU A 533 -9.04 0.28 -24.60
CA LEU A 533 -10.35 -0.19 -24.16
C LEU A 533 -10.88 0.51 -22.90
N HIS A 534 -9.98 0.93 -22.01
CA HIS A 534 -10.34 1.77 -20.86
C HIS A 534 -10.73 3.18 -21.34
N TRP A 535 -10.04 3.69 -22.38
CA TRP A 535 -10.23 5.03 -22.96
C TRP A 535 -10.91 4.99 -24.33
N MET A 536 -12.04 4.26 -24.44
CA MET A 536 -12.74 3.96 -25.71
C MET A 536 -13.51 5.15 -26.36
N GLU A 537 -13.03 6.38 -26.12
CA GLU A 537 -13.71 7.69 -26.28
C GLU A 537 -15.00 7.83 -25.45
N GLY A 538 -15.09 8.91 -24.64
CA GLY A 538 -16.33 9.26 -23.90
C GLY A 538 -16.17 9.59 -22.41
N THR A 539 -15.05 9.26 -21.76
CA THR A 539 -14.78 9.66 -20.35
C THR A 539 -14.18 11.06 -20.24
N SER A 540 -14.62 12.00 -21.08
CA SER A 540 -14.47 13.44 -20.81
C SER A 540 -15.55 13.87 -19.83
N ARG A 541 -15.51 13.31 -18.62
CA ARG A 541 -16.05 14.02 -17.46
C ARG A 541 -15.01 15.04 -17.04
N ASP A 542 -15.16 16.25 -17.59
CA ASP A 542 -15.11 17.40 -16.70
C ASP A 542 -16.16 17.15 -15.61
N GLU A 543 -15.86 17.50 -14.35
CA GLU A 543 -16.55 16.96 -13.16
C GLU A 543 -18.02 17.37 -13.00
N TYR A 544 -18.60 18.03 -14.01
CA TYR A 544 -19.91 18.67 -14.01
C TYR A 544 -20.83 18.23 -15.18
N ASP A 545 -20.42 17.29 -16.05
CA ASP A 545 -21.32 16.74 -17.09
C ASP A 545 -21.98 15.42 -16.65
N GLU A 546 -23.31 15.43 -16.57
CA GLU A 546 -24.16 14.31 -16.18
C GLU A 546 -24.48 13.35 -17.35
N SER A 547 -24.18 13.71 -18.60
CA SER A 547 -24.68 13.02 -19.81
C SER A 547 -23.78 11.89 -20.35
N GLY A 548 -22.55 11.75 -19.86
CA GLY A 548 -21.60 10.73 -20.31
C GLY A 548 -21.95 9.30 -19.88
N VAL A 549 -21.57 8.31 -20.69
CA VAL A 549 -21.79 6.88 -20.39
C VAL A 549 -20.98 6.48 -19.16
N TYR A 550 -21.68 6.19 -18.05
CA TYR A 550 -21.06 5.68 -16.83
C TYR A 550 -20.62 4.23 -17.04
N ASN A 551 -19.31 3.95 -17.03
CA ASN A 551 -18.86 2.57 -16.89
C ASN A 551 -19.03 2.16 -15.41
N PRO A 552 -19.96 1.26 -15.07
CA PRO A 552 -20.25 0.94 -13.67
C PRO A 552 -19.12 0.16 -12.99
N VAL A 553 -18.23 -0.51 -13.72
CA VAL A 553 -17.23 -1.43 -13.15
C VAL A 553 -15.93 -1.37 -13.95
N ASP A 554 -14.77 -1.33 -13.29
CA ASP A 554 -13.49 -1.51 -13.98
C ASP A 554 -13.24 -2.99 -14.36
N TRP A 555 -13.95 -3.42 -15.39
CA TRP A 555 -13.79 -4.72 -16.01
C TRP A 555 -12.40 -4.92 -16.62
N ILE A 556 -11.63 -3.86 -16.90
CA ILE A 556 -10.29 -4.00 -17.49
C ILE A 556 -9.38 -4.75 -16.54
N ASN A 557 -9.31 -4.38 -15.25
CA ASN A 557 -8.46 -5.04 -14.26
C ASN A 557 -8.69 -6.55 -14.15
N TYR A 558 -9.90 -7.04 -14.41
CA TYR A 558 -10.28 -8.47 -14.31
C TYR A 558 -10.35 -9.19 -15.66
N ALA A 559 -10.42 -8.47 -16.79
CA ALA A 559 -10.52 -9.03 -18.14
C ALA A 559 -9.39 -10.01 -18.50
N PRO A 560 -9.70 -11.27 -18.87
CA PRO A 560 -8.71 -12.17 -19.44
C PRO A 560 -7.98 -11.56 -20.65
N LEU A 561 -6.70 -11.88 -20.82
CA LEU A 561 -5.89 -11.36 -21.94
C LEU A 561 -6.37 -11.84 -23.33
N GLY A 562 -7.29 -12.81 -23.38
CA GLY A 562 -8.07 -13.18 -24.56
C GLY A 562 -9.21 -12.19 -24.84
N THR A 563 -9.97 -11.83 -23.81
CA THR A 563 -11.04 -10.82 -23.83
C THR A 563 -10.53 -9.47 -24.31
N ILE A 564 -9.42 -8.97 -23.74
CA ILE A 564 -8.75 -7.73 -24.22
C ILE A 564 -8.43 -7.79 -25.73
N LYS A 565 -8.02 -8.94 -26.28
CA LYS A 565 -7.78 -9.10 -27.73
C LYS A 565 -9.05 -9.19 -28.58
N ARG A 566 -10.18 -9.60 -28.00
CA ARG A 566 -11.51 -9.66 -28.67
C ARG A 566 -12.19 -8.31 -28.62
N CYS A 567 -12.31 -7.70 -27.44
CA CYS A 567 -12.86 -6.36 -27.23
C CYS A 567 -12.13 -5.32 -28.09
N HIS A 568 -10.79 -5.30 -28.12
CA HIS A 568 -10.04 -4.36 -28.97
C HIS A 568 -10.25 -4.62 -30.48
N ARG A 569 -10.62 -5.85 -30.86
CA ARG A 569 -11.01 -6.15 -32.24
C ARG A 569 -12.41 -5.59 -32.52
N MET A 570 -13.38 -5.81 -31.63
CA MET A 570 -14.75 -5.32 -31.72
C MET A 570 -14.79 -3.79 -31.81
N MET A 571 -14.01 -3.09 -30.96
CA MET A 571 -13.78 -1.64 -30.99
C MET A 571 -13.35 -1.15 -32.37
N ARG A 572 -12.24 -1.69 -32.89
CA ARG A 572 -11.70 -1.36 -34.22
C ARG A 572 -12.66 -1.72 -35.37
N ASP A 573 -13.49 -2.74 -35.18
CA ASP A 573 -14.46 -3.21 -36.17
C ASP A 573 -15.85 -2.54 -36.00
N GLY A 574 -15.93 -1.45 -35.23
CA GLY A 574 -17.10 -0.55 -35.16
C GLY A 574 -18.19 -0.94 -34.15
N THR A 575 -17.90 -1.82 -33.20
CA THR A 575 -18.87 -2.21 -32.15
C THR A 575 -18.95 -1.12 -31.07
N SER A 576 -20.15 -0.81 -30.56
CA SER A 576 -20.32 0.21 -29.52
C SER A 576 -19.68 -0.21 -28.18
N GLN A 577 -19.16 0.78 -27.45
CA GLN A 577 -18.52 0.61 -26.14
C GLN A 577 -19.37 -0.24 -25.17
N GLU A 578 -20.66 0.09 -25.04
CA GLU A 578 -21.63 -0.60 -24.19
C GLU A 578 -21.71 -2.12 -24.48
N GLN A 579 -21.76 -2.50 -25.76
CA GLN A 579 -21.78 -3.91 -26.18
C GLN A 579 -20.44 -4.61 -25.93
N ILE A 580 -19.33 -3.89 -26.05
CA ILE A 580 -18.00 -4.39 -25.71
C ILE A 580 -17.87 -4.64 -24.20
N ILE A 581 -18.39 -3.75 -23.36
CA ILE A 581 -18.40 -3.91 -21.90
C ILE A 581 -19.31 -5.08 -21.49
N LYS A 582 -20.55 -5.15 -22.01
CA LYS A 582 -21.49 -6.26 -21.75
C LYS A 582 -20.88 -7.62 -22.12
N TYR A 583 -20.23 -7.71 -23.29
CA TYR A 583 -19.52 -8.91 -23.72
C TYR A 583 -18.31 -9.25 -22.82
N ALA A 584 -17.52 -8.24 -22.43
CA ALA A 584 -16.36 -8.45 -21.57
C ALA A 584 -16.74 -8.92 -20.17
N LEU A 585 -17.74 -8.28 -19.55
CA LEU A 585 -18.32 -8.71 -18.28
C LEU A 585 -18.81 -10.16 -18.38
N ALA A 586 -19.49 -10.53 -19.47
CA ALA A 586 -19.90 -11.92 -19.70
C ALA A 586 -18.73 -12.90 -19.80
N GLU A 587 -17.60 -12.53 -20.43
CA GLU A 587 -16.41 -13.42 -20.47
C GLU A 587 -15.69 -13.51 -19.12
N ILE A 588 -15.69 -12.44 -18.31
CA ILE A 588 -15.10 -12.46 -16.96
C ILE A 588 -15.96 -13.29 -16.00
N ILE A 589 -17.27 -13.02 -16.00
CA ILE A 589 -18.24 -13.64 -15.09
C ILE A 589 -18.44 -15.12 -15.42
N CYS A 590 -18.67 -15.49 -16.69
CA CYS A 590 -18.84 -16.91 -17.05
C CYS A 590 -17.52 -17.69 -17.01
N GLY A 591 -16.37 -17.00 -17.11
CA GLY A 591 -15.04 -17.59 -16.96
C GLY A 591 -14.80 -18.77 -17.91
N LYS A 592 -14.29 -19.88 -17.37
CA LYS A 592 -14.01 -21.11 -18.12
C LYS A 592 -15.23 -21.73 -18.81
N ARG A 593 -16.42 -21.65 -18.19
CA ARG A 593 -17.69 -22.20 -18.74
C ARG A 593 -18.03 -21.61 -20.11
N GLY A 594 -17.59 -20.38 -20.36
CA GLY A 594 -17.93 -19.62 -21.57
C GLY A 594 -19.36 -19.06 -21.55
N ILE A 595 -19.61 -18.11 -22.46
CA ILE A 595 -20.88 -17.38 -22.55
C ILE A 595 -21.92 -18.20 -23.34
N SER A 596 -23.09 -18.45 -22.75
CA SER A 596 -24.30 -18.76 -23.50
C SER A 596 -25.09 -17.48 -23.84
N ARG A 597 -26.00 -17.57 -24.81
CA ARG A 597 -26.90 -16.46 -25.15
C ARG A 597 -27.72 -15.95 -23.94
N ASN A 598 -28.16 -16.86 -23.06
CA ASN A 598 -28.91 -16.49 -21.86
C ASN A 598 -28.04 -15.72 -20.86
N ASP A 599 -26.77 -16.09 -20.68
CA ASP A 599 -25.85 -15.35 -19.80
C ASP A 599 -25.69 -13.90 -20.26
N LEU A 600 -25.52 -13.68 -21.57
CA LEU A 600 -25.40 -12.34 -22.14
C LEU A 600 -26.69 -11.53 -21.97
N GLU A 601 -27.86 -12.15 -22.13
CA GLU A 601 -29.17 -11.51 -21.90
C GLU A 601 -29.45 -11.22 -20.41
N GLN A 602 -28.89 -12.00 -19.47
CA GLN A 602 -28.95 -11.74 -18.03
C GLN A 602 -27.99 -10.60 -17.62
N ILE A 603 -26.72 -10.68 -18.02
CA ILE A 603 -25.69 -9.68 -17.69
C ILE A 603 -26.01 -8.33 -18.32
N THR A 604 -26.62 -8.31 -19.51
CA THR A 604 -27.19 -7.10 -20.12
C THR A 604 -28.17 -6.40 -19.18
N LYS A 605 -29.11 -7.13 -18.55
CA LYS A 605 -30.10 -6.56 -17.62
C LYS A 605 -29.45 -6.00 -16.35
N VAL A 606 -28.45 -6.70 -15.79
CA VAL A 606 -27.74 -6.23 -14.59
C VAL A 606 -26.93 -4.96 -14.91
N TYR A 607 -26.21 -4.94 -16.03
CA TYR A 607 -25.51 -3.76 -16.52
C TYR A 607 -26.48 -2.58 -16.76
N ASP A 608 -27.62 -2.82 -17.40
CA ASP A 608 -28.61 -1.80 -17.72
C ASP A 608 -29.35 -1.24 -16.50
N SER A 609 -29.26 -1.89 -15.34
CA SER A 609 -29.68 -1.33 -14.04
C SER A 609 -28.53 -0.54 -13.38
N ALA A 610 -27.33 -1.12 -13.31
CA ALA A 610 -26.16 -0.45 -12.71
C ALA A 610 -25.77 0.86 -13.43
N ASN A 611 -25.85 0.89 -14.77
CA ASN A 611 -25.59 2.08 -15.60
C ASN A 611 -26.62 3.21 -15.39
N LYS A 612 -27.78 2.94 -14.77
CA LYS A 612 -28.77 3.96 -14.41
C LYS A 612 -28.51 4.62 -13.04
N GLY A 613 -27.36 4.33 -12.41
CA GLY A 613 -26.98 4.89 -11.12
C GLY A 613 -27.40 4.08 -9.89
N GLY A 614 -27.92 2.86 -10.08
CA GLY A 614 -28.22 1.94 -8.99
C GLY A 614 -26.95 1.49 -8.26
N TRP A 615 -26.73 1.97 -7.03
CA TRP A 615 -25.51 1.69 -6.27
C TRP A 615 -25.42 0.22 -5.84
N GLU A 616 -26.54 -0.38 -5.43
CA GLU A 616 -26.60 -1.81 -5.07
C GLU A 616 -26.34 -2.70 -6.29
N GLU A 617 -26.94 -2.36 -7.45
CA GLU A 617 -26.72 -3.09 -8.70
C GLU A 617 -25.28 -2.94 -9.21
N LYS A 618 -24.65 -1.78 -9.00
CA LYS A 618 -23.22 -1.56 -9.28
C LYS A 618 -22.35 -2.48 -8.42
N GLN A 619 -22.57 -2.49 -7.10
CA GLN A 619 -21.83 -3.36 -6.17
C GLN A 619 -22.03 -4.84 -6.50
N GLN A 620 -23.27 -5.26 -6.76
CA GLN A 620 -23.60 -6.63 -7.15
C GLN A 620 -22.91 -7.03 -8.46
N LEU A 621 -22.89 -6.17 -9.49
CA LEU A 621 -22.21 -6.45 -10.76
C LEU A 621 -20.68 -6.56 -10.58
N GLU A 622 -20.09 -5.67 -9.79
CA GLU A 622 -18.67 -5.70 -9.46
C GLU A 622 -18.28 -6.96 -8.65
N ALA A 623 -19.11 -7.36 -7.69
CA ALA A 623 -18.93 -8.58 -6.91
C ALA A 623 -19.09 -9.85 -7.77
N MET A 624 -20.10 -9.92 -8.65
CA MET A 624 -20.29 -11.03 -9.60
C MET A 624 -19.07 -11.18 -10.52
N MET A 625 -18.50 -10.07 -10.99
CA MET A 625 -17.29 -10.05 -11.80
C MET A 625 -16.05 -10.53 -11.02
N LYS A 626 -15.86 -10.07 -9.77
CA LYS A 626 -14.76 -10.51 -8.90
C LYS A 626 -14.84 -12.02 -8.62
N VAL A 627 -16.01 -12.51 -8.21
CA VAL A 627 -16.26 -13.94 -7.93
C VAL A 627 -16.06 -14.81 -9.17
N GLY A 628 -16.64 -14.43 -10.32
CA GLY A 628 -16.48 -15.18 -11.58
C GLY A 628 -15.02 -15.26 -12.03
N ASN A 629 -14.26 -14.17 -11.89
CA ASN A 629 -12.82 -14.16 -12.16
C ASN A 629 -12.05 -15.09 -11.21
N ILE A 630 -12.32 -15.06 -9.90
CA ILE A 630 -11.68 -15.93 -8.91
C ILE A 630 -11.94 -17.41 -9.24
N LEU A 631 -13.19 -17.78 -9.51
CA LEU A 631 -13.57 -19.15 -9.90
C LEU A 631 -12.86 -19.59 -11.19
N SER A 632 -12.83 -18.72 -12.21
CA SER A 632 -12.17 -18.98 -13.50
C SER A 632 -10.66 -19.21 -13.36
N LEU A 633 -9.99 -18.43 -12.49
CA LEU A 633 -8.56 -18.54 -12.20
C LEU A 633 -8.22 -19.78 -11.36
N SER A 634 -8.98 -20.06 -10.29
CA SER A 634 -8.89 -21.30 -9.50
C SER A 634 -9.30 -22.53 -10.31
N GLY A 635 -10.01 -22.32 -11.42
CA GLY A 635 -10.18 -23.28 -12.49
C GLY A 635 -11.52 -23.99 -12.53
N TYR A 636 -12.49 -23.53 -11.74
CA TYR A 636 -13.86 -24.06 -11.65
C TYR A 636 -14.77 -23.50 -12.76
N GLU A 637 -15.87 -24.21 -12.99
CA GLU A 637 -16.98 -23.78 -13.85
C GLU A 637 -18.23 -23.66 -12.97
N ALA A 638 -18.88 -22.49 -12.95
CA ALA A 638 -20.02 -22.20 -12.11
C ALA A 638 -21.20 -21.63 -12.92
N SER A 639 -22.42 -21.84 -12.44
CA SER A 639 -23.62 -21.24 -13.06
C SER A 639 -23.65 -19.72 -12.81
N MET A 640 -24.48 -19.00 -13.58
CA MET A 640 -24.69 -17.57 -13.34
C MET A 640 -25.40 -17.34 -11.99
N ASP A 641 -26.30 -18.24 -11.59
CA ASP A 641 -27.03 -18.14 -10.33
C ASP A 641 -26.13 -18.42 -9.12
N ASP A 642 -25.22 -19.41 -9.21
CA ASP A 642 -24.17 -19.69 -8.20
C ASP A 642 -23.35 -18.42 -7.92
N ILE A 643 -22.84 -17.79 -8.99
CA ILE A 643 -22.02 -16.58 -8.89
C ILE A 643 -22.83 -15.40 -8.32
N ALA A 644 -24.09 -15.26 -8.73
CA ALA A 644 -24.99 -14.21 -8.22
C ALA A 644 -25.47 -14.43 -6.78
N GLN A 645 -25.35 -15.66 -6.24
CA GLN A 645 -25.51 -15.97 -4.83
C GLN A 645 -24.21 -15.67 -4.06
N MET A 646 -23.08 -16.22 -4.51
CA MET A 646 -21.78 -16.05 -3.86
C MET A 646 -21.32 -14.58 -3.83
N SER A 647 -21.70 -13.76 -4.82
CA SER A 647 -21.41 -12.32 -4.84
C SER A 647 -22.14 -11.51 -3.76
N LYS A 648 -23.17 -12.07 -3.12
CA LYS A 648 -23.93 -11.44 -2.02
C LYS A 648 -23.39 -11.83 -0.64
N GLN A 649 -22.34 -12.65 -0.60
CA GLN A 649 -21.71 -13.17 0.60
C GLN A 649 -20.27 -12.63 0.72
N GLN A 650 -19.63 -12.82 1.87
CA GLN A 650 -18.22 -12.47 2.05
C GLN A 650 -17.33 -13.42 1.24
N PHE A 651 -16.90 -12.98 0.06
CA PHE A 651 -15.94 -13.68 -0.80
C PHE A 651 -14.48 -13.22 -0.59
N TYR A 652 -14.22 -12.37 0.41
CA TYR A 652 -12.84 -12.07 0.81
C TYR A 652 -12.16 -13.34 1.34
N GLY A 653 -10.90 -13.58 0.97
CA GLY A 653 -10.22 -14.86 1.23
C GLY A 653 -10.61 -16.03 0.33
N MET A 654 -11.52 -15.88 -0.64
CA MET A 654 -11.93 -16.96 -1.54
C MET A 654 -10.78 -17.51 -2.40
N THR A 655 -9.85 -16.67 -2.85
CA THR A 655 -8.69 -17.09 -3.65
C THR A 655 -7.71 -18.01 -2.89
N PRO A 656 -7.28 -17.72 -1.64
CA PRO A 656 -6.55 -18.69 -0.85
C PRO A 656 -7.40 -19.91 -0.45
N ALA A 657 -8.68 -19.75 -0.10
CA ALA A 657 -9.52 -20.88 0.29
C ALA A 657 -9.67 -21.94 -0.82
N LEU A 658 -9.86 -21.53 -2.07
CA LEU A 658 -9.94 -22.44 -3.23
C LEU A 658 -8.61 -23.12 -3.62
N LYS A 659 -7.52 -22.88 -2.88
CA LYS A 659 -6.26 -23.67 -2.98
C LYS A 659 -6.23 -24.82 -1.97
N GLU A 660 -6.85 -24.64 -0.81
CA GLU A 660 -6.79 -25.58 0.31
C GLU A 660 -8.06 -26.44 0.44
N TYR A 661 -9.16 -26.04 -0.23
CA TYR A 661 -10.49 -26.64 -0.19
C TYR A 661 -11.14 -26.66 -1.58
N ASN A 662 -12.15 -27.51 -1.77
CA ASN A 662 -12.96 -27.54 -2.99
C ASN A 662 -14.10 -26.50 -2.97
N LEU A 663 -14.70 -26.24 -4.13
CA LEU A 663 -15.72 -25.19 -4.29
C LEU A 663 -16.95 -25.38 -3.39
N GLU A 664 -17.42 -26.60 -3.15
CA GLU A 664 -18.62 -26.82 -2.33
C GLU A 664 -18.33 -26.65 -0.84
N GLU A 665 -17.10 -26.94 -0.38
CA GLU A 665 -16.63 -26.59 0.97
C GLU A 665 -16.57 -25.06 1.14
N VAL A 666 -16.00 -24.35 0.17
CA VAL A 666 -15.92 -22.87 0.19
C VAL A 666 -17.32 -22.24 0.17
N LYS A 667 -18.26 -22.78 -0.62
CA LYS A 667 -19.68 -22.39 -0.56
C LYS A 667 -20.29 -22.65 0.81
N GLU A 668 -19.99 -23.77 1.46
CA GLU A 668 -20.49 -24.06 2.81
C GLU A 668 -19.98 -23.04 3.83
N PHE A 669 -18.68 -22.70 3.81
CA PHE A 669 -18.10 -21.67 4.67
C PHE A 669 -18.73 -20.27 4.42
N MET A 670 -18.94 -19.89 3.15
CA MET A 670 -19.62 -18.64 2.79
C MET A 670 -21.10 -18.62 3.21
N ASN A 671 -21.81 -19.76 3.11
CA ASN A 671 -23.19 -19.89 3.59
C ASN A 671 -23.31 -19.82 5.12
N LYS A 672 -22.25 -20.19 5.86
CA LYS A 672 -22.14 -19.99 7.31
C LYS A 672 -21.73 -18.57 7.72
N GLY A 673 -21.34 -17.72 6.76
CA GLY A 673 -20.89 -16.35 7.03
C GLY A 673 -19.48 -16.24 7.62
N LEU A 674 -18.62 -17.26 7.44
CA LEU A 674 -17.25 -17.25 7.93
C LEU A 674 -16.34 -16.35 7.08
N ASP A 675 -15.30 -15.77 7.68
CA ASP A 675 -14.18 -15.24 6.89
C ASP A 675 -13.31 -16.37 6.33
N LEU A 676 -13.06 -16.33 5.02
CA LEU A 676 -12.35 -17.42 4.34
C LEU A 676 -10.83 -17.36 4.55
N ASN A 677 -10.26 -16.23 4.97
CA ASN A 677 -8.86 -16.20 5.42
C ASN A 677 -8.74 -16.87 6.78
N SER A 678 -9.67 -16.61 7.71
CA SER A 678 -9.71 -17.31 9.01
C SER A 678 -9.78 -18.83 8.85
N VAL A 679 -10.65 -19.32 7.95
CA VAL A 679 -10.77 -20.76 7.63
C VAL A 679 -9.48 -21.35 7.03
N VAL A 680 -8.72 -20.58 6.25
CA VAL A 680 -7.39 -20.99 5.74
C VAL A 680 -6.31 -20.92 6.81
N GLN A 681 -6.35 -19.90 7.68
CA GLN A 681 -5.39 -19.68 8.75
C GLN A 681 -5.49 -20.76 9.83
N VAL A 682 -6.70 -21.12 10.26
CA VAL A 682 -6.91 -22.25 11.19
C VAL A 682 -6.23 -23.49 10.65
N LYS A 683 -6.61 -23.94 9.44
CA LYS A 683 -6.06 -25.14 8.81
C LYS A 683 -4.53 -25.12 8.72
N LYS A 684 -3.94 -24.05 8.18
CA LYS A 684 -2.48 -23.98 7.98
C LYS A 684 -1.70 -23.92 9.28
N VAL A 685 -2.22 -23.26 10.30
CA VAL A 685 -1.57 -23.24 11.61
C VAL A 685 -1.74 -24.59 12.31
N THR A 686 -2.92 -25.23 12.28
CA THR A 686 -3.13 -26.52 12.93
C THR A 686 -2.33 -27.63 12.24
N GLU A 687 -2.28 -27.67 10.91
CA GLU A 687 -1.43 -28.58 10.14
C GLU A 687 0.06 -28.39 10.45
N LYS A 688 0.52 -27.13 10.64
CA LYS A 688 1.90 -26.80 11.05
C LYS A 688 2.28 -27.35 12.43
N PHE A 689 1.30 -27.52 13.33
CA PHE A 689 1.48 -28.20 14.63
C PHE A 689 1.11 -29.71 14.60
N GLY A 690 0.91 -30.29 13.41
CA GLY A 690 0.64 -31.72 13.24
C GLY A 690 -0.82 -32.13 13.50
N HIS A 691 -1.75 -31.16 13.50
CA HIS A 691 -3.18 -31.39 13.68
C HIS A 691 -3.94 -31.26 12.36
N GLU A 692 -4.18 -32.40 11.70
CA GLU A 692 -5.17 -32.52 10.62
C GLU A 692 -6.58 -32.46 11.23
N LEU A 693 -7.35 -31.42 10.90
CA LEU A 693 -8.69 -31.19 11.44
C LEU A 693 -9.78 -31.41 10.39
N ASP A 694 -10.97 -31.85 10.84
CA ASP A 694 -12.14 -31.89 9.97
C ASP A 694 -12.82 -30.52 9.83
N ASN A 695 -13.56 -30.34 8.73
CA ASN A 695 -14.17 -29.06 8.36
C ASN A 695 -15.16 -28.50 9.40
N ASN A 696 -15.70 -29.32 10.32
CA ASN A 696 -16.58 -28.84 11.39
C ASN A 696 -15.76 -28.20 12.52
N VAL A 697 -14.65 -28.81 12.93
CA VAL A 697 -13.73 -28.22 13.92
C VAL A 697 -13.08 -26.95 13.37
N ILE A 698 -12.72 -26.95 12.07
CA ILE A 698 -12.23 -25.74 11.41
C ILE A 698 -13.32 -24.66 11.34
N THR A 699 -14.57 -25.03 11.01
CA THR A 699 -15.75 -24.12 11.04
C THR A 699 -15.92 -23.50 12.42
N GLU A 700 -15.86 -24.31 13.48
CA GLU A 700 -16.02 -23.90 14.87
C GLU A 700 -14.93 -22.89 15.26
N MET A 701 -13.66 -23.28 15.11
CA MET A 701 -12.52 -22.41 15.45
C MET A 701 -12.52 -21.10 14.64
N ALA A 702 -12.79 -21.15 13.34
CA ALA A 702 -12.81 -19.96 12.47
C ALA A 702 -14.04 -19.06 12.66
N SER A 703 -15.00 -19.45 13.50
CA SER A 703 -16.14 -18.59 13.88
C SER A 703 -15.85 -17.68 15.09
N HIS A 704 -14.74 -17.91 15.79
CA HIS A 704 -14.24 -17.08 16.91
C HIS A 704 -13.04 -16.21 16.47
N ASN A 705 -12.54 -15.33 17.36
CA ASN A 705 -11.32 -14.57 17.08
C ASN A 705 -10.07 -15.48 17.19
N ILE A 706 -9.45 -15.78 16.05
CA ILE A 706 -8.24 -16.62 15.93
C ILE A 706 -6.92 -15.82 15.91
N GLU A 707 -6.95 -14.52 16.20
CA GLU A 707 -5.75 -13.72 16.41
C GLU A 707 -4.81 -14.42 17.41
N GLY A 708 -3.51 -14.53 17.08
CA GLY A 708 -2.53 -15.23 17.92
C GLY A 708 -2.64 -16.76 17.98
N LEU A 709 -3.44 -17.41 17.13
CA LEU A 709 -3.61 -18.88 17.12
C LEU A 709 -2.30 -19.67 17.04
N GLU A 710 -1.29 -19.20 16.31
CA GLU A 710 0.03 -19.86 16.27
C GLU A 710 0.73 -19.81 17.64
N ASP A 711 0.82 -18.63 18.26
CA ASP A 711 1.48 -18.50 19.57
C ASP A 711 0.71 -19.21 20.70
N ALA A 712 -0.61 -19.39 20.52
CA ALA A 712 -1.42 -20.24 21.38
C ALA A 712 -1.05 -21.74 21.24
N LEU A 713 -0.97 -22.27 20.02
CA LEU A 713 -0.59 -23.67 19.77
C LEU A 713 0.89 -23.98 20.05
N ARG A 714 1.74 -22.95 20.17
CA ARG A 714 3.10 -23.07 20.77
C ARG A 714 3.08 -23.21 22.30
N SER A 715 1.99 -22.85 22.96
CA SER A 715 1.90 -22.64 24.42
C SER A 715 0.94 -23.59 25.14
N PHE A 716 -0.02 -24.14 24.41
CA PHE A 716 -1.15 -24.96 24.86
C PHE A 716 -1.43 -26.07 23.83
N ASP A 717 -2.17 -27.12 24.23
CA ASP A 717 -2.66 -28.10 23.25
C ASP A 717 -3.93 -27.63 22.52
N LEU A 718 -4.34 -28.37 21.49
CA LEU A 718 -5.49 -28.03 20.65
C LEU A 718 -6.81 -27.94 21.42
N GLU A 719 -7.05 -28.81 22.41
CA GLU A 719 -8.29 -28.83 23.18
C GLU A 719 -8.32 -27.70 24.23
N ASP A 720 -7.17 -27.35 24.80
CA ASP A 720 -6.97 -26.13 25.56
C ASP A 720 -7.27 -24.88 24.70
N VAL A 721 -6.77 -24.81 23.46
CA VAL A 721 -7.04 -23.69 22.54
C VAL A 721 -8.52 -23.62 22.12
N LYS A 722 -9.17 -24.75 21.82
CA LYS A 722 -10.62 -24.80 21.56
C LYS A 722 -11.42 -24.39 22.80
N THR A 723 -10.94 -24.71 24.00
CA THR A 723 -11.54 -24.30 25.29
C THR A 723 -11.47 -22.78 25.48
N PHE A 724 -10.43 -22.10 24.99
CA PHE A 724 -10.36 -20.64 24.98
C PHE A 724 -11.28 -20.00 23.94
N LEU A 725 -11.26 -20.49 22.70
CA LEU A 725 -12.08 -19.96 21.60
C LEU A 725 -13.58 -20.05 21.95
N SER A 726 -14.05 -21.22 22.40
CA SER A 726 -15.44 -21.44 22.83
C SER A 726 -15.88 -20.64 24.07
N GLN A 727 -14.95 -19.94 24.73
CA GLN A 727 -15.20 -19.01 25.84
C GLN A 727 -14.94 -17.55 25.46
N ASP A 728 -14.74 -17.23 24.18
CA ASP A 728 -14.41 -15.89 23.66
C ASP A 728 -13.18 -15.26 24.35
N VAL A 729 -12.18 -16.09 24.68
CA VAL A 729 -10.93 -15.64 25.30
C VAL A 729 -9.94 -15.21 24.21
N ASN A 730 -9.39 -14.00 24.33
CA ASN A 730 -8.32 -13.54 23.45
C ASN A 730 -7.05 -14.42 23.65
N LEU A 731 -6.60 -15.09 22.59
CA LEU A 731 -5.51 -16.05 22.68
C LEU A 731 -4.14 -15.42 23.06
N PRO A 732 -3.71 -14.27 22.49
CA PRO A 732 -2.55 -13.52 22.99
C PRO A 732 -2.59 -13.22 24.49
N VAL A 733 -3.75 -12.83 25.03
CA VAL A 733 -3.92 -12.60 26.48
C VAL A 733 -3.82 -13.91 27.27
N ALA A 734 -4.39 -15.01 26.79
CA ALA A 734 -4.25 -16.32 27.45
C ALA A 734 -2.78 -16.81 27.51
N VAL A 735 -2.03 -16.68 26.40
CA VAL A 735 -0.59 -16.96 26.34
C VAL A 735 0.17 -16.05 27.32
N SER A 736 -0.17 -14.77 27.37
CA SER A 736 0.48 -13.80 28.26
C SER A 736 0.17 -14.06 29.74
N VAL A 737 -1.04 -14.51 30.08
CA VAL A 737 -1.42 -14.94 31.45
C VAL A 737 -0.64 -16.20 31.85
N LEU A 738 -0.51 -17.19 30.97
CA LEU A 738 0.31 -18.39 31.19
C LEU A 738 1.79 -18.03 31.43
N ASN A 739 2.36 -17.17 30.59
CA ASN A 739 3.77 -16.81 30.66
C ASN A 739 4.09 -16.00 31.93
N ASN A 740 3.25 -15.02 32.29
CA ASN A 740 3.41 -14.28 33.54
C ASN A 740 3.24 -15.18 34.77
N THR A 741 2.21 -16.03 34.83
CA THR A 741 2.02 -16.93 35.98
C THR A 741 3.18 -17.90 36.17
N LYS A 742 3.72 -18.49 35.08
CA LYS A 742 4.98 -19.26 35.11
C LYS A 742 6.18 -18.41 35.57
N GLN A 743 6.28 -17.15 35.15
CA GLN A 743 7.33 -16.22 35.61
C GLN A 743 7.26 -16.00 37.13
N PHE A 744 6.07 -15.86 37.72
CA PHE A 744 5.90 -15.79 39.18
C PHE A 744 5.98 -17.15 39.90
N GLY A 745 6.05 -18.26 39.17
CA GLY A 745 6.21 -19.61 39.73
C GLY A 745 4.90 -20.31 40.07
N TYR A 746 3.80 -19.88 39.46
CA TYR A 746 2.48 -20.48 39.59
C TYR A 746 2.16 -21.38 38.39
N GLU A 747 1.57 -22.55 38.64
CA GLU A 747 0.95 -23.38 37.61
C GLU A 747 -0.58 -23.24 37.73
N LEU A 748 -1.20 -22.73 36.68
CA LEU A 748 -2.66 -22.62 36.56
C LEU A 748 -3.22 -23.72 35.65
N LYS A 749 -4.43 -24.20 35.98
CA LYS A 749 -5.22 -25.02 35.06
C LYS A 749 -5.82 -24.16 33.95
N ILE A 750 -6.12 -24.77 32.81
CA ILE A 750 -6.68 -24.05 31.66
C ILE A 750 -7.94 -23.23 32.00
N THR A 751 -8.80 -23.76 32.86
CA THR A 751 -10.02 -23.07 33.31
C THR A 751 -9.73 -21.86 34.20
N GLN A 752 -8.61 -21.82 34.93
CA GLN A 752 -8.18 -20.64 35.68
C GLN A 752 -7.60 -19.59 34.72
N ILE A 753 -6.80 -20.01 33.74
CA ILE A 753 -6.24 -19.13 32.70
C ILE A 753 -7.37 -18.48 31.90
N ALA A 754 -8.39 -19.25 31.47
CA ALA A 754 -9.53 -18.74 30.73
C ALA A 754 -10.34 -17.70 31.54
N ASN A 755 -10.67 -18.02 32.80
CA ASN A 755 -11.40 -17.12 33.70
C ASN A 755 -10.66 -15.82 34.02
N ILE A 756 -9.33 -15.83 34.02
CA ILE A 756 -8.51 -14.62 34.15
C ILE A 756 -8.49 -13.88 32.80
N ALA A 757 -8.02 -14.54 31.74
CA ALA A 757 -7.73 -13.93 30.44
C ALA A 757 -8.96 -13.31 29.77
N LYS A 758 -10.17 -13.83 30.02
CA LYS A 758 -11.44 -13.23 29.55
C LYS A 758 -11.64 -11.79 30.03
N ASN A 759 -11.08 -11.44 31.18
CA ASN A 759 -11.27 -10.16 31.87
C ASN A 759 -9.96 -9.35 32.03
N VAL A 760 -8.85 -9.81 31.44
CA VAL A 760 -7.59 -9.06 31.39
C VAL A 760 -7.60 -8.19 30.12
N HIS A 761 -7.83 -6.89 30.31
CA HIS A 761 -7.75 -5.89 29.23
C HIS A 761 -6.39 -5.19 29.18
N ASP A 762 -5.61 -5.27 30.26
CA ASP A 762 -4.27 -4.73 30.42
C ASP A 762 -3.38 -5.80 31.07
N ILE A 763 -2.33 -6.21 30.36
CA ILE A 763 -1.41 -7.25 30.84
C ILE A 763 -0.39 -6.73 31.86
N GLU A 764 -0.08 -5.44 31.87
CA GLU A 764 0.80 -4.82 32.86
C GLU A 764 0.07 -4.68 34.21
N ASP A 765 -1.23 -4.39 34.19
CA ASP A 765 -2.09 -4.42 35.37
C ASP A 765 -2.17 -5.83 35.97
N PHE A 766 -2.41 -6.86 35.15
CA PHE A 766 -2.37 -8.27 35.58
C PHE A 766 -1.00 -8.67 36.15
N THR A 767 0.08 -8.28 35.49
CA THR A 767 1.46 -8.52 35.95
C THR A 767 1.74 -7.81 37.28
N SER A 768 1.19 -6.61 37.46
CA SER A 768 1.29 -5.84 38.71
C SER A 768 0.46 -6.47 39.83
N ALA A 769 -0.68 -7.09 39.52
CA ALA A 769 -1.47 -7.86 40.47
C ALA A 769 -0.68 -9.07 41.01
N LEU A 770 0.00 -9.83 40.14
CA LEU A 770 0.85 -10.96 40.53
C LEU A 770 2.06 -10.55 41.38
N ARG A 771 2.53 -9.30 41.28
CA ARG A 771 3.57 -8.72 42.16
C ARG A 771 3.05 -8.32 43.53
N GLY A 772 1.79 -7.89 43.63
CA GLY A 772 1.23 -7.26 44.83
C GLY A 772 0.24 -8.09 45.64
N LEU A 773 -0.34 -9.15 45.07
CA LEU A 773 -1.38 -9.98 45.69
C LEU A 773 -1.03 -11.49 45.61
N PRO A 774 -1.48 -12.31 46.58
CA PRO A 774 -1.47 -13.76 46.44
C PRO A 774 -2.29 -14.22 45.22
N LEU A 775 -1.88 -15.30 44.56
CA LEU A 775 -2.56 -15.84 43.37
C LEU A 775 -4.09 -16.02 43.56
N ALA A 776 -4.53 -16.52 44.71
CA ALA A 776 -5.96 -16.72 45.00
C ALA A 776 -6.76 -15.40 45.15
N GLU A 777 -6.07 -14.27 45.39
CA GLU A 777 -6.67 -12.94 45.35
C GLU A 777 -6.65 -12.37 43.92
N VAL A 778 -5.58 -12.61 43.14
CA VAL A 778 -5.53 -12.28 41.70
C VAL A 778 -6.61 -13.02 40.89
N GLU A 779 -6.77 -14.33 41.10
CA GLU A 779 -7.85 -15.13 40.50
C GLU A 779 -9.22 -14.54 40.82
N ARG A 780 -9.48 -14.19 42.09
CA ARG A 780 -10.76 -13.59 42.54
C ARG A 780 -10.99 -12.18 42.00
N LEU A 781 -9.93 -11.42 41.75
CA LEU A 781 -9.97 -10.05 41.23
C LEU A 781 -10.37 -10.06 39.75
N PHE A 782 -9.63 -10.79 38.91
CA PHE A 782 -9.91 -10.85 37.48
C PHE A 782 -11.16 -11.69 37.16
N SER A 783 -11.49 -12.74 37.91
CA SER A 783 -12.73 -13.52 37.67
C SER A 783 -14.02 -12.72 37.85
N VAL A 784 -13.96 -11.50 38.41
CA VAL A 784 -15.11 -10.61 38.59
C VAL A 784 -15.02 -9.29 37.79
N GLY A 785 -14.05 -9.18 36.87
CA GLY A 785 -13.95 -8.04 35.94
C GLY A 785 -13.51 -6.73 36.59
N ILE A 786 -12.58 -6.78 37.54
CA ILE A 786 -12.03 -5.59 38.22
C ILE A 786 -10.51 -5.56 38.00
N SER A 787 -9.96 -4.42 37.57
CA SER A 787 -8.51 -4.25 37.42
C SER A 787 -7.81 -4.09 38.77
N TYR A 788 -6.51 -4.40 38.83
CA TYR A 788 -5.69 -4.19 40.01
C TYR A 788 -5.47 -2.70 40.31
N ARG A 789 -5.41 -1.85 39.29
CA ARG A 789 -5.44 -0.39 39.37
C ARG A 789 -6.70 0.13 40.06
N ASP A 790 -7.89 -0.33 39.67
CA ASP A 790 -9.16 0.11 40.24
C ASP A 790 -9.34 -0.41 41.67
N PHE A 791 -8.97 -1.67 41.90
CA PHE A 791 -8.92 -2.26 43.23
C PHE A 791 -7.99 -1.47 44.17
N ASN A 792 -6.79 -1.10 43.73
CA ASN A 792 -5.87 -0.29 44.54
C ASN A 792 -6.35 1.15 44.75
N THR A 793 -7.03 1.73 43.76
CA THR A 793 -7.63 3.06 43.88
C THR A 793 -8.70 3.04 44.99
N VAL A 794 -9.65 2.09 44.90
CA VAL A 794 -10.67 1.88 45.94
C VAL A 794 -10.06 1.57 47.31
N LYS A 795 -9.06 0.68 47.37
CA LYS A 795 -8.36 0.33 48.61
C LYS A 795 -7.67 1.53 49.25
N GLY A 796 -6.89 2.29 48.48
CA GLY A 796 -6.17 3.47 48.96
C GLY A 796 -7.11 4.57 49.44
N THR A 797 -8.23 4.78 48.73
CA THR A 797 -9.31 5.67 49.19
C THR A 797 -9.92 5.18 50.52
N LEU A 798 -10.23 3.89 50.66
CA LEU A 798 -10.76 3.34 51.91
C LEU A 798 -9.76 3.52 53.07
N GLU A 799 -8.46 3.34 52.83
CA GLU A 799 -7.39 3.56 53.82
C GLU A 799 -7.28 5.04 54.23
N MET A 800 -7.31 5.96 53.26
CA MET A 800 -7.26 7.41 53.49
C MET A 800 -8.44 7.89 54.36
N HIS A 801 -9.65 7.39 54.09
CA HIS A 801 -10.86 7.70 54.86
C HIS A 801 -11.06 6.78 56.09
N LYS A 802 -10.03 5.99 56.48
CA LYS A 802 -9.99 5.11 57.66
C LYS A 802 -11.13 4.10 57.72
N GLN A 803 -11.60 3.65 56.56
CA GLN A 803 -12.58 2.59 56.39
C GLN A 803 -11.89 1.21 56.34
N LYS A 804 -12.67 0.14 56.32
CA LYS A 804 -12.13 -1.24 56.23
C LYS A 804 -11.67 -1.54 54.80
N SER A 805 -10.36 -1.68 54.60
CA SER A 805 -9.71 -1.80 53.28
C SER A 805 -9.14 -3.19 52.95
N ASP A 806 -9.43 -4.23 53.72
CA ASP A 806 -8.95 -5.58 53.40
C ASP A 806 -9.45 -6.06 52.02
N PHE A 807 -8.76 -7.03 51.42
CA PHE A 807 -9.01 -7.45 50.04
C PHE A 807 -10.49 -7.71 49.74
N THR A 808 -11.20 -8.37 50.66
CA THR A 808 -12.62 -8.69 50.48
C THR A 808 -13.52 -7.45 50.61
N SER A 809 -13.20 -6.49 51.49
CA SER A 809 -13.93 -5.22 51.58
C SER A 809 -13.68 -4.30 50.38
N SER A 810 -12.43 -4.17 49.95
CA SER A 810 -12.04 -3.33 48.81
C SER A 810 -12.58 -3.87 47.49
N LEU A 811 -12.48 -5.19 47.25
CA LEU A 811 -13.07 -5.84 46.08
C LEU A 811 -14.60 -5.69 46.06
N ALA A 812 -15.28 -5.92 47.20
CA ALA A 812 -16.74 -5.79 47.28
C ALA A 812 -17.24 -4.33 47.14
N MET A 813 -16.37 -3.33 47.27
CA MET A 813 -16.66 -1.94 46.90
C MET A 813 -16.37 -1.66 45.43
N ALA A 814 -15.24 -2.13 44.89
CA ALA A 814 -14.94 -2.02 43.47
C ALA A 814 -16.03 -2.65 42.58
N GLN A 815 -16.52 -3.85 42.94
CA GLN A 815 -17.66 -4.52 42.27
C GLN A 815 -19.00 -3.76 42.33
N LYS A 816 -19.15 -2.78 43.22
CA LYS A 816 -20.33 -1.89 43.26
C LYS A 816 -20.13 -0.70 42.32
N LEU A 817 -18.92 -0.15 42.28
CA LEU A 817 -18.55 1.04 41.49
C LEU A 817 -18.39 0.74 40.00
N SER A 818 -17.92 -0.46 39.64
CA SER A 818 -17.66 -0.90 38.25
C SER A 818 -18.88 -0.81 37.33
N ARG A 819 -20.09 -0.85 37.88
CA ARG A 819 -21.36 -0.68 37.13
C ARG A 819 -21.49 0.69 36.43
N HIS A 820 -20.73 1.68 36.90
CA HIS A 820 -20.79 3.07 36.45
C HIS A 820 -19.40 3.72 36.32
N ASP A 821 -18.31 2.94 36.40
CA ASP A 821 -16.91 3.41 36.41
C ASP A 821 -16.58 4.45 37.50
N GLU A 822 -17.27 4.38 38.64
CA GLU A 822 -17.25 5.42 39.68
C GLU A 822 -16.04 5.33 40.65
N TYR A 823 -14.97 4.62 40.28
CA TYR A 823 -13.84 4.34 41.17
C TYR A 823 -13.16 5.60 41.71
N GLY A 824 -12.85 6.56 40.83
CA GLY A 824 -12.20 7.82 41.19
C GLY A 824 -13.06 8.75 42.05
N ASN A 825 -14.39 8.62 41.97
CA ASN A 825 -15.33 9.47 42.70
C ASN A 825 -15.56 9.03 44.16
N LEU A 826 -15.08 7.83 44.54
CA LEU A 826 -15.22 7.30 45.90
C LEU A 826 -14.58 8.21 46.96
N GLY A 827 -13.47 8.88 46.65
CA GLY A 827 -12.80 9.80 47.58
C GLY A 827 -13.68 11.01 47.91
N ASN A 828 -14.05 11.74 46.86
CA ASN A 828 -14.97 12.89 46.94
C ASN A 828 -16.29 12.51 47.63
N ALA A 829 -16.81 11.30 47.38
CA ALA A 829 -18.00 10.80 48.05
C ALA A 829 -17.81 10.58 49.56
N LEU A 830 -16.65 10.09 49.98
CA LEU A 830 -16.32 9.83 51.39
C LEU A 830 -15.80 11.06 52.15
N GLU A 831 -15.65 12.22 51.49
CA GLU A 831 -15.55 13.53 52.16
C GLU A 831 -16.93 14.03 52.61
N VAL A 832 -17.99 13.71 51.86
CA VAL A 832 -19.36 14.24 52.04
C VAL A 832 -20.30 13.26 52.75
N TYR A 833 -20.11 11.95 52.55
CA TYR A 833 -21.02 10.88 52.98
C TYR A 833 -20.29 9.77 53.73
N THR A 834 -20.98 9.09 54.66
CA THR A 834 -20.43 7.88 55.27
C THR A 834 -20.45 6.69 54.30
N ILE A 835 -19.62 5.68 54.55
CA ILE A 835 -19.55 4.47 53.71
C ILE A 835 -20.92 3.75 53.54
N LYS A 836 -21.82 3.88 54.52
CA LYS A 836 -23.19 3.33 54.48
C LYS A 836 -24.12 4.13 53.57
N GLU A 837 -23.84 5.42 53.42
CA GLU A 837 -24.59 6.34 52.57
C GLU A 837 -24.10 6.24 51.12
N VAL A 838 -22.79 6.08 50.90
CA VAL A 838 -22.20 5.67 49.61
C VAL A 838 -22.83 4.35 49.12
N ASP A 839 -22.89 3.33 49.98
CA ASP A 839 -23.59 2.07 49.67
C ASP A 839 -25.06 2.29 49.29
N LYS A 840 -25.76 3.23 49.93
CA LYS A 840 -27.16 3.57 49.65
C LYS A 840 -27.33 4.33 48.33
N ILE A 841 -26.38 5.19 47.95
CA ILE A 841 -26.36 5.87 46.64
C ILE A 841 -26.24 4.82 45.53
N ILE A 842 -25.22 3.97 45.59
CA ILE A 842 -24.94 2.97 44.55
C ILE A 842 -26.07 1.93 44.48
N ALA A 843 -26.58 1.46 45.63
CA ALA A 843 -27.73 0.54 45.67
C ALA A 843 -29.03 1.16 45.11
N SER A 844 -29.10 2.49 44.99
CA SER A 844 -30.22 3.15 44.33
C SER A 844 -30.08 3.18 42.80
N GLY A 845 -28.92 2.90 42.23
CA GLY A 845 -28.63 3.10 40.80
C GLY A 845 -28.42 4.57 40.43
N ALA A 846 -27.82 5.36 41.33
CA ALA A 846 -27.31 6.70 41.05
C ALA A 846 -25.78 6.69 41.18
N THR A 847 -25.10 7.51 40.38
CA THR A 847 -23.63 7.62 40.40
C THR A 847 -23.17 8.54 41.54
N LEU A 848 -21.93 8.37 42.03
CA LEU A 848 -21.42 9.21 43.12
C LEU A 848 -21.15 10.63 42.62
N SER A 849 -20.51 10.75 41.45
CA SER A 849 -20.34 11.98 40.67
C SER A 849 -21.56 12.90 40.71
N ASN A 850 -22.70 12.41 40.21
CA ASN A 850 -23.92 13.23 40.08
C ASN A 850 -24.59 13.53 41.43
N VAL A 851 -24.53 12.62 42.42
CA VAL A 851 -25.07 12.92 43.76
C VAL A 851 -24.24 14.00 44.46
N ILE A 852 -22.92 14.03 44.26
CA ILE A 852 -22.04 15.11 44.76
C ILE A 852 -22.34 16.43 44.04
N ASP A 853 -22.45 16.43 42.71
CA ASP A 853 -22.79 17.61 41.89
C ASP A 853 -24.13 18.24 42.33
N VAL A 854 -25.17 17.42 42.50
CA VAL A 854 -26.47 17.83 43.03
C VAL A 854 -26.37 18.31 44.48
N LYS A 855 -25.54 17.67 45.32
CA LYS A 855 -25.37 18.11 46.72
C LYS A 855 -24.69 19.47 46.83
N ASN A 856 -23.68 19.73 46.00
CA ASN A 856 -22.99 21.00 45.92
C ASN A 856 -23.94 22.09 45.40
N SER A 857 -24.67 21.81 44.32
CA SER A 857 -25.68 22.71 43.75
C SER A 857 -26.81 23.07 44.75
N LEU A 858 -27.19 22.14 45.63
CA LEU A 858 -28.12 22.43 46.73
C LEU A 858 -27.48 23.29 47.83
N ALA A 859 -26.20 23.05 48.16
CA ALA A 859 -25.47 23.83 49.17
C ALA A 859 -25.24 25.29 48.72
N GLU A 860 -24.93 25.52 47.44
CA GLU A 860 -24.81 26.87 46.85
C GLU A 860 -26.11 27.69 46.93
N LYS A 861 -27.26 27.02 46.92
CA LYS A 861 -28.59 27.63 47.11
C LYS A 861 -29.05 27.65 48.56
N GLU A 862 -28.14 27.38 49.50
CA GLU A 862 -28.39 27.23 50.95
C GLU A 862 -29.46 26.19 51.32
N VAL A 863 -29.81 25.27 50.39
CA VAL A 863 -30.87 24.29 50.56
C VAL A 863 -30.40 23.13 51.45
N LYS A 864 -31.01 23.02 52.61
CA LYS A 864 -30.89 21.83 53.48
C LYS A 864 -31.69 20.68 52.89
N SER A 865 -30.98 19.63 52.49
CA SER A 865 -31.55 18.38 51.95
C SER A 865 -31.07 17.13 52.68
N THR A 866 -31.91 16.08 52.70
CA THR A 866 -31.49 14.73 53.13
C THR A 866 -30.78 13.98 51.99
N LEU A 867 -30.19 12.83 52.28
CA LEU A 867 -29.60 11.95 51.27
C LEU A 867 -30.66 11.42 50.29
N GLU A 868 -31.82 11.01 50.79
CA GLU A 868 -32.93 10.49 49.98
C GLU A 868 -33.45 11.55 49.00
N GLU A 869 -33.61 12.79 49.48
CA GLU A 869 -34.00 13.94 48.66
C GLU A 869 -32.94 14.27 47.60
N THR A 870 -31.65 14.22 47.97
CA THR A 870 -30.53 14.44 47.04
C THR A 870 -30.51 13.37 45.94
N ILE A 871 -30.65 12.08 46.30
CA ILE A 871 -30.77 10.96 45.34
C ILE A 871 -32.02 11.11 44.45
N GLN A 872 -33.15 11.54 45.02
CA GLN A 872 -34.39 11.76 44.26
C GLN A 872 -34.25 12.89 43.24
N PHE A 873 -33.62 14.01 43.62
CA PHE A 873 -33.34 15.10 42.68
C PHE A 873 -32.35 14.68 41.61
N THR A 874 -31.27 13.96 41.97
CA THR A 874 -30.30 13.36 41.03
C THR A 874 -31.00 12.55 39.94
N LYS A 875 -31.86 11.59 40.33
CA LYS A 875 -32.63 10.75 39.38
C LYS A 875 -33.64 11.50 38.52
N LEU A 876 -34.05 12.70 38.92
CA LEU A 876 -35.01 13.53 38.19
C LEU A 876 -34.35 14.71 37.47
N ALA A 877 -33.04 14.92 37.63
CA ALA A 877 -32.30 16.03 37.05
C ALA A 877 -32.08 15.91 35.53
N GLY A 878 -32.30 14.73 34.94
CA GLY A 878 -32.05 14.47 33.52
C GLY A 878 -30.66 13.88 33.26
N ASP A 879 -30.28 13.73 31.99
CA ASP A 879 -29.19 12.82 31.61
C ASP A 879 -27.79 13.48 31.57
N TRP A 880 -27.73 14.82 31.67
CA TRP A 880 -26.51 15.63 31.58
C TRP A 880 -26.51 16.75 32.62
N SER A 881 -25.36 17.05 33.24
CA SER A 881 -25.14 18.17 34.17
C SER A 881 -26.21 18.26 35.29
N GLN A 882 -26.33 17.20 36.08
CA GLN A 882 -27.47 17.00 36.98
C GLN A 882 -27.57 18.08 38.08
N GLY A 883 -26.43 18.52 38.64
CA GLY A 883 -26.39 19.63 39.58
C GLY A 883 -26.90 20.92 38.98
N TRP A 884 -26.41 21.29 37.78
CA TRP A 884 -26.89 22.49 37.07
C TRP A 884 -28.39 22.44 36.74
N ASN A 885 -28.94 21.27 36.35
CA ASN A 885 -30.40 21.15 36.13
C ASN A 885 -31.21 21.32 37.43
N VAL A 886 -30.71 20.82 38.57
CA VAL A 886 -31.33 21.05 39.89
C VAL A 886 -31.21 22.52 40.30
N GLN A 887 -30.02 23.11 40.15
CA GLN A 887 -29.72 24.52 40.43
C GLN A 887 -30.66 25.44 39.64
N LYS A 888 -30.78 25.20 38.33
CA LYS A 888 -31.65 25.93 37.41
C LYS A 888 -33.14 25.71 37.69
N ALA A 889 -33.55 24.51 38.11
CA ALA A 889 -34.92 24.27 38.54
C ALA A 889 -35.26 25.06 39.81
N ILE A 890 -34.32 25.14 40.77
CA ILE A 890 -34.48 25.97 41.98
C ILE A 890 -34.55 27.46 41.62
N ASP A 891 -33.73 27.95 40.68
CA ASP A 891 -33.81 29.33 40.20
C ASP A 891 -35.08 29.63 39.38
N THR A 892 -35.69 28.62 38.76
CA THR A 892 -36.90 28.76 37.93
C THR A 892 -38.19 28.71 38.74
N PHE A 893 -38.25 27.89 39.80
CA PHE A 893 -39.48 27.59 40.55
C PHE A 893 -39.39 27.87 42.06
N GLY A 894 -38.20 27.95 42.63
CA GLY A 894 -38.00 27.87 44.08
C GLY A 894 -38.05 26.43 44.62
N ILE A 895 -37.41 26.20 45.77
CA ILE A 895 -37.16 24.84 46.28
C ILE A 895 -38.44 24.06 46.63
N ASP A 896 -39.46 24.70 47.17
CA ASP A 896 -40.68 23.99 47.60
C ASP A 896 -41.56 23.56 46.42
N ASP A 897 -41.48 24.28 45.30
CA ASP A 897 -42.10 23.88 44.03
C ASP A 897 -41.24 22.84 43.28
N VAL A 898 -39.90 22.91 43.36
CA VAL A 898 -39.01 21.80 42.94
C VAL A 898 -39.34 20.51 43.71
N ARG A 899 -39.58 20.59 45.02
CA ARG A 899 -40.08 19.47 45.84
C ARG A 899 -41.45 19.00 45.37
N LYS A 900 -42.36 19.90 44.99
CA LYS A 900 -43.66 19.55 44.40
C LYS A 900 -43.49 18.78 43.10
N ILE A 901 -42.66 19.26 42.16
CA ILE A 901 -42.32 18.58 40.88
C ILE A 901 -41.74 17.18 41.16
N ALA A 902 -40.74 17.11 42.04
CA ALA A 902 -40.06 15.85 42.40
C ALA A 902 -40.99 14.85 43.10
N SER A 903 -41.90 15.31 43.97
CA SER A 903 -42.92 14.47 44.64
C SER A 903 -43.89 13.80 43.66
N LYS A 904 -44.05 14.38 42.46
CA LYS A 904 -44.85 13.80 41.39
C LYS A 904 -44.06 12.85 40.50
N ASN A 905 -42.76 12.65 40.74
CA ASN A 905 -41.84 11.92 39.85
C ASN A 905 -41.86 12.51 38.43
N CYS A 906 -41.55 13.80 38.32
CA CYS A 906 -41.41 14.54 37.08
C CYS A 906 -39.94 14.96 36.89
N ARG A 907 -39.44 14.90 35.66
CA ARG A 907 -38.09 15.37 35.31
C ARG A 907 -37.99 16.89 35.46
N LEU A 908 -36.91 17.34 36.11
CA LEU A 908 -36.65 18.74 36.45
C LEU A 908 -36.16 19.53 35.24
N ASP A 909 -35.27 18.94 34.43
CA ASP A 909 -34.85 19.50 33.13
C ASP A 909 -36.05 19.76 32.22
N LYS A 910 -36.96 18.78 32.12
CA LYS A 910 -38.18 18.92 31.32
C LYS A 910 -39.21 19.88 31.91
N ALA A 911 -39.29 20.02 33.24
CA ALA A 911 -40.09 21.08 33.85
C ALA A 911 -39.55 22.48 33.51
N VAL A 912 -38.24 22.68 33.61
CA VAL A 912 -37.56 23.94 33.24
C VAL A 912 -37.74 24.26 31.75
N GLU A 913 -37.60 23.26 30.87
CA GLU A 913 -37.83 23.39 29.42
C GLU A 913 -39.26 23.86 29.10
N VAL A 914 -40.27 23.20 29.66
CA VAL A 914 -41.69 23.57 29.50
C VAL A 914 -41.97 24.97 30.05
N ASN A 915 -41.44 25.31 31.22
CA ASN A 915 -41.60 26.66 31.78
C ASN A 915 -40.90 27.73 30.93
N GLY A 916 -39.80 27.39 30.26
CA GLY A 916 -39.18 28.20 29.23
C GLY A 916 -40.11 28.47 28.05
N TYR A 917 -40.75 27.44 27.49
CA TYR A 917 -41.72 27.60 26.39
C TYR A 917 -42.96 28.42 26.77
N ILE A 918 -43.41 28.35 28.02
CA ILE A 918 -44.59 29.10 28.51
C ILE A 918 -44.28 30.60 28.72
N ASN A 919 -43.05 30.94 29.12
CA ASN A 919 -42.69 32.30 29.56
C ASN A 919 -41.72 33.06 28.66
N ASN A 920 -41.10 32.42 27.65
CA ASN A 920 -40.17 33.07 26.73
C ASN A 920 -40.81 33.38 25.38
N GLU A 921 -40.97 34.68 25.10
CA GLU A 921 -41.63 35.23 23.90
C GLU A 921 -41.03 34.74 22.58
N SER A 922 -39.74 34.40 22.57
CA SER A 922 -38.95 34.07 21.36
C SER A 922 -39.19 32.68 20.76
N SER A 923 -40.04 31.85 21.36
CA SER A 923 -40.36 30.50 20.86
C SER A 923 -41.40 30.52 19.73
N SER A 924 -40.99 30.22 18.49
CA SER A 924 -41.75 30.51 17.25
C SER A 924 -43.07 29.76 17.03
N ASN A 925 -43.40 28.75 17.84
CA ASN A 925 -44.42 27.74 17.53
C ASN A 925 -45.61 27.70 18.51
N VAL A 926 -45.82 28.74 19.33
CA VAL A 926 -46.94 28.81 20.30
C VAL A 926 -47.60 30.19 20.22
N SER A 927 -48.93 30.24 20.08
CA SER A 927 -49.66 31.52 20.03
C SER A 927 -49.73 32.22 21.39
N GLU A 928 -49.81 33.55 21.39
CA GLU A 928 -49.79 34.31 22.65
C GLU A 928 -51.05 34.08 23.50
N GLU A 929 -52.21 33.87 22.88
CA GLU A 929 -53.44 33.47 23.58
C GLU A 929 -53.27 32.11 24.29
N LEU A 930 -52.55 31.17 23.66
CA LEU A 930 -52.24 29.87 24.25
C LEU A 930 -51.21 29.99 25.39
N ARG A 931 -50.17 30.83 25.25
CA ARG A 931 -49.23 31.15 26.34
C ARG A 931 -49.96 31.75 27.54
N GLU A 932 -50.82 32.75 27.33
CA GLU A 932 -51.64 33.36 28.39
C GLU A 932 -52.68 32.43 28.99
N SER A 933 -53.05 31.35 28.30
CA SER A 933 -53.83 30.25 28.89
C SER A 933 -52.93 29.38 29.79
N LEU A 934 -51.79 28.91 29.26
CA LEU A 934 -50.84 28.05 29.97
C LEU A 934 -50.29 28.68 31.25
N LYS A 935 -49.95 29.98 31.23
CA LYS A 935 -49.49 30.73 32.42
C LYS A 935 -50.50 30.68 33.58
N LYS A 936 -51.81 30.69 33.30
CA LYS A 936 -52.88 30.71 34.33
C LYS A 936 -53.04 29.39 35.07
N GLY A 937 -52.69 28.26 34.45
CA GLY A 937 -52.70 26.96 35.12
C GLY A 937 -51.49 26.70 36.02
N GLY A 938 -50.42 27.48 35.86
CA GLY A 938 -49.24 27.45 36.72
C GLY A 938 -48.54 26.08 36.77
N LEU A 939 -47.95 25.78 37.93
CA LEU A 939 -47.01 24.67 38.09
C LEU A 939 -47.57 23.27 37.79
N ASP A 940 -48.85 23.01 38.09
CA ASP A 940 -49.42 21.68 37.88
C ASP A 940 -49.56 21.36 36.37
N VAL A 941 -49.63 22.38 35.51
CA VAL A 941 -49.57 22.25 34.04
C VAL A 941 -48.15 21.95 33.58
N VAL A 942 -47.15 22.65 34.14
CA VAL A 942 -45.72 22.40 33.85
C VAL A 942 -45.39 20.93 34.16
N ILE A 943 -45.85 20.42 35.30
CA ILE A 943 -45.69 19.01 35.70
C ILE A 943 -46.42 18.06 34.75
N ALA A 944 -47.63 18.39 34.29
CA ALA A 944 -48.40 17.55 33.37
C ALA A 944 -47.70 17.42 32.00
N ILE A 945 -47.28 18.54 31.41
CA ILE A 945 -46.64 18.56 30.08
C ILE A 945 -45.23 17.97 30.13
N ALA A 946 -44.42 18.30 31.15
CA ALA A 946 -43.06 17.76 31.28
C ALA A 946 -43.04 16.23 31.46
N LYS A 947 -44.09 15.65 32.06
CA LYS A 947 -44.28 14.19 32.11
C LYS A 947 -44.68 13.55 30.79
N ALA A 948 -45.40 14.26 29.94
CA ALA A 948 -45.77 13.77 28.61
C ALA A 948 -44.57 13.78 27.63
N GLY A 949 -43.55 14.60 27.93
CA GLY A 949 -42.27 14.62 27.21
C GLY A 949 -42.33 15.25 25.81
N ASN A 950 -43.47 15.83 25.41
CA ASN A 950 -43.63 16.47 24.10
C ASN A 950 -44.53 17.71 24.21
N MET A 951 -43.92 18.90 24.05
CA MET A 951 -44.62 20.20 24.09
C MET A 951 -45.53 20.41 22.86
N GLU A 952 -45.13 19.92 21.68
CA GLU A 952 -45.89 20.04 20.43
C GLU A 952 -47.22 19.26 20.50
N VAL A 953 -47.21 18.09 21.14
CA VAL A 953 -48.43 17.32 21.44
C VAL A 953 -49.33 18.09 22.41
N ALA A 954 -48.78 18.69 23.47
CA ALA A 954 -49.57 19.47 24.42
C ALA A 954 -50.21 20.72 23.78
N VAL A 955 -49.51 21.41 22.88
CA VAL A 955 -50.06 22.51 22.08
C VAL A 955 -51.23 22.02 21.23
N LYS A 956 -51.04 20.95 20.43
CA LYS A 956 -52.09 20.41 19.55
C LYS A 956 -53.33 19.92 20.31
N THR A 957 -53.17 19.40 21.52
CA THR A 957 -54.31 18.99 22.37
C THR A 957 -55.13 20.19 22.86
N ILE A 958 -54.51 21.34 23.14
CA ILE A 958 -55.25 22.56 23.51
C ILE A 958 -55.88 23.22 22.27
N GLU A 959 -55.18 23.22 21.13
CA GLU A 959 -55.74 23.64 19.83
C GLU A 959 -56.95 22.79 19.39
N ALA A 960 -56.99 21.52 19.79
CA ALA A 960 -58.15 20.63 19.61
C ALA A 960 -59.33 20.93 20.56
N GLY A 961 -59.21 21.93 21.45
CA GLY A 961 -60.29 22.47 22.26
C GLY A 961 -60.41 21.93 23.70
N PHE A 962 -59.47 21.10 24.16
CA PHE A 962 -59.46 20.61 25.55
C PHE A 962 -58.96 21.69 26.52
N THR A 963 -59.60 21.84 27.68
CA THR A 963 -59.14 22.82 28.68
C THR A 963 -57.90 22.35 29.44
N ILE A 964 -57.23 23.30 30.09
CA ILE A 964 -56.07 23.03 30.94
C ILE A 964 -56.45 22.19 32.15
N GLU A 965 -57.64 22.39 32.74
CA GLU A 965 -58.15 21.51 33.80
C GLU A 965 -58.42 20.10 33.27
N GLU A 966 -58.94 19.96 32.04
CA GLU A 966 -59.16 18.65 31.42
C GLU A 966 -57.86 17.90 31.15
N ILE A 967 -56.84 18.56 30.60
CA ILE A 967 -55.51 17.95 30.37
C ILE A 967 -54.86 17.54 31.70
N THR A 968 -54.95 18.39 32.73
CA THR A 968 -54.40 18.10 34.07
C THR A 968 -55.15 16.95 34.75
N LYS A 969 -56.46 16.81 34.49
CA LYS A 969 -57.33 15.75 35.01
C LYS A 969 -57.26 14.44 34.21
N PHE A 970 -56.90 14.52 32.92
CA PHE A 970 -56.82 13.40 31.99
C PHE A 970 -55.47 13.40 31.23
N PRO A 971 -54.33 13.12 31.88
CA PRO A 971 -53.00 13.27 31.27
C PRO A 971 -52.73 12.39 30.04
N PHE A 972 -53.60 11.43 29.72
CA PHE A 972 -53.50 10.66 28.47
C PHE A 972 -53.79 11.52 27.22
N LEU A 973 -54.51 12.64 27.34
CA LEU A 973 -54.85 13.53 26.24
C LEU A 973 -53.62 14.15 25.56
N ILE A 974 -52.48 14.16 26.25
CA ILE A 974 -51.18 14.63 25.75
C ILE A 974 -50.17 13.48 25.53
N SER A 975 -50.66 12.24 25.44
CA SER A 975 -49.84 11.07 25.08
C SER A 975 -49.64 10.96 23.57
N SER A 976 -48.46 10.52 23.15
CA SER A 976 -48.15 10.16 21.75
C SER A 976 -49.03 9.05 21.16
N LEU A 977 -49.81 8.35 21.99
CA LEU A 977 -50.86 7.42 21.55
C LEU A 977 -52.10 8.12 20.98
N VAL A 978 -52.38 9.37 21.39
CA VAL A 978 -53.55 10.14 20.94
C VAL A 978 -53.27 10.86 19.62
N THR A 979 -52.01 11.23 19.36
CA THR A 979 -51.59 11.98 18.16
C THR A 979 -51.17 11.10 16.98
N LYS A 980 -51.49 9.80 16.98
CA LYS A 980 -51.33 8.94 15.79
C LYS A 980 -52.54 9.09 14.86
N LYS A 981 -52.45 10.01 13.91
CA LYS A 981 -53.35 10.11 12.75
C LYS A 981 -52.61 10.66 11.54
#